data_AF-A0A2J7R7X9-F1
#
_entry.id   AF-A0A2J7R7X9-F1
#
_cell.length_a   1.000
_cell.length_b   1.000
_cell.length_c   1.000
_cell.angle_alpha   90.00
_cell.angle_beta   90.00
_cell.angle_gamma   90.00
#
_symmetry.space_group_name_H-M   'P 1'
#
loop_
_entity.id
_entity.type
_entity.pdbx_description
1 polymer ?
#
loop_
_entity_poly.entity_id
_entity_poly.type
_entity_poly.pdbx_seq_one_letter_code
_entity_poly.pdbx_strand_id
1 'polypeptide(L)'
;MSGAVTCSLLLQYPHPAYSKGLESPADHRIFKQVFLVFSCGGTTSCQLLPENSIKVSAGMNPASLLQSSQWENIQFKMSRPAQPKDILLMFDRPTEPIFMPKGDNNNVAFDVPPALLDNRVNADSGLVNRLGAGEADEHVQVRTIALPDLTVPQLLSREQNFSLFIPLHRQAAGRLIEILMGMRNIDDLVSMSAACRERVNPYLFNYALSVAILHRPDTRNLQVPPLLEAFPDKFVDGAIFNKARRESEIFLSGSRQPLEIPLDYTASDLDIEHRIAYFREDPGINLHHWHWHLVYPFTGPRNIVDKDRRGEIFYYMHQQIIARYNFERLSNKLARVKRLLNWREPIPEGYFPKLDSLVASRVWPSRHSNAVMRDVNRELDQLQVDIADCERWRDRFYDAIHQGSVLMPNGNRELLTEEKGIDVLGNLLEASILSPNMNVYGDLHNMGHVLLGLCHDPDGRNLETFSTIADPATSMRDPVFFRLHAFVDDIFQEHKSTLPRYDVNRLGYNGITVRSVDIETPGAPKNELRTFWKKDDVDLSRGMDFTPRGNVFARFTHLQHTDFVYKIQVENSTNGPKVGTVRIFLAPKFDERGVNMLFRDQRLLFIELDKFTVTLKPKSNMIERRSTDSSLTIPFERTFRNLQLNRPGGGAALDEFNFCGCGWPQHMLIPKGSPEGMPCELFVMISNFDGDKINQNTEGACADAAIFCGIRDKLYPDKRSMGYPFDRMPRDGVNTLQDFLTPNMSVRDVTIKFTNRTVGVQGGEEPNRLT
;
A
#
# COMPACT_ATOMS: atom_id res chain seq x y z
N MET A 1 -69.34 -29.83 -1.01
CA MET A 1 -68.47 -30.17 -2.16
C MET A 1 -67.09 -29.60 -1.83
N SER A 2 -66.10 -30.34 -1.32
CA SER A 2 -65.36 -31.49 -1.92
C SER A 2 -64.54 -31.08 -3.15
N GLY A 3 -63.21 -31.14 -3.16
CA GLY A 3 -62.29 -31.55 -2.08
C GLY A 3 -60.82 -31.26 -2.46
N ALA A 4 -59.88 -31.49 -1.53
CA ALA A 4 -58.45 -31.24 -1.71
C ALA A 4 -57.65 -32.51 -2.01
N VAL A 5 -56.48 -32.36 -2.66
CA VAL A 5 -55.36 -33.32 -2.67
C VAL A 5 -54.03 -32.55 -2.66
N THR A 6 -53.01 -33.10 -2.00
CA THR A 6 -51.62 -32.60 -1.86
C THR A 6 -50.61 -33.71 -2.19
N CYS A 7 -49.31 -33.37 -2.26
CA CYS A 7 -48.16 -34.31 -2.27
C CYS A 7 -47.96 -35.13 -3.57
N SER A 8 -46.79 -35.71 -3.90
CA SER A 8 -45.38 -35.51 -3.46
C SER A 8 -44.38 -36.18 -4.45
N LEU A 9 -43.08 -36.08 -4.17
CA LEU A 9 -41.96 -36.76 -4.85
C LEU A 9 -42.14 -38.30 -4.94
N LEU A 10 -41.51 -38.94 -5.94
CA LEU A 10 -40.41 -39.91 -5.72
C LEU A 10 -39.69 -40.36 -7.01
N LEU A 11 -38.48 -40.93 -6.85
CA LEU A 11 -37.70 -41.61 -7.90
C LEU A 11 -38.05 -43.10 -7.96
N GLN A 12 -37.80 -43.76 -9.10
CA GLN A 12 -37.05 -45.02 -9.14
C GLN A 12 -36.62 -45.47 -10.57
N TYR A 13 -35.52 -46.23 -10.63
CA TYR A 13 -35.05 -47.01 -11.79
C TYR A 13 -35.82 -48.34 -11.93
N PRO A 14 -35.72 -49.03 -13.08
CA PRO A 14 -34.99 -50.30 -13.04
C PRO A 14 -34.08 -50.62 -14.27
N HIS A 15 -33.12 -51.51 -14.04
CA HIS A 15 -32.26 -52.23 -15.02
C HIS A 15 -32.85 -53.65 -15.29
N PRO A 16 -32.23 -54.62 -16.03
CA PRO A 16 -30.85 -54.79 -16.51
C PRO A 16 -30.74 -54.56 -18.06
N ALA A 17 -30.24 -55.39 -19.00
CA ALA A 17 -29.46 -56.65 -19.01
C ALA A 17 -28.70 -56.91 -20.34
N TYR A 18 -27.58 -57.66 -20.27
CA TYR A 18 -26.77 -58.27 -21.36
C TYR A 18 -26.13 -57.35 -22.45
N SER A 19 -25.01 -57.69 -23.12
CA SER A 19 -23.72 -58.31 -22.69
C SER A 19 -22.71 -58.31 -23.86
N LYS A 20 -21.41 -58.03 -23.59
CA LYS A 20 -20.25 -58.10 -24.53
C LYS A 20 -20.30 -57.08 -25.69
N GLY A 21 -19.19 -56.56 -26.22
CA GLY A 21 -17.78 -56.63 -25.79
C GLY A 21 -16.80 -56.14 -26.87
N LEU A 22 -15.54 -55.82 -26.47
CA LEU A 22 -14.34 -55.47 -27.27
C LEU A 22 -14.20 -54.05 -27.86
N GLU A 23 -12.98 -53.51 -27.64
CA GLU A 23 -12.18 -52.59 -28.46
C GLU A 23 -12.59 -51.09 -28.61
N SER A 24 -11.63 -50.29 -29.11
CA SER A 24 -11.51 -48.82 -28.95
C SER A 24 -10.57 -48.22 -30.03
N PRO A 25 -10.23 -46.91 -30.07
CA PRO A 25 -10.95 -45.68 -29.67
C PRO A 25 -11.04 -44.63 -30.81
N ALA A 26 -12.04 -43.73 -30.83
CA ALA A 26 -12.01 -42.51 -31.67
C ALA A 26 -12.95 -41.37 -31.21
N ASP A 27 -12.47 -40.13 -31.35
CA ASP A 27 -13.16 -38.83 -31.47
C ASP A 27 -14.54 -38.59 -30.83
N HIS A 28 -14.55 -37.91 -29.67
CA HIS A 28 -15.70 -37.11 -29.23
C HIS A 28 -15.65 -35.69 -29.79
N ARG A 29 -16.56 -35.34 -30.71
CA ARG A 29 -16.96 -33.94 -30.94
C ARG A 29 -18.22 -33.62 -30.14
N ILE A 30 -18.19 -32.53 -29.37
CA ILE A 30 -19.29 -32.11 -28.49
C ILE A 30 -20.34 -31.32 -29.31
N PHE A 31 -21.58 -31.82 -29.34
CA PHE A 31 -22.73 -30.99 -29.72
C PHE A 31 -23.08 -30.05 -28.55
N LYS A 32 -23.06 -28.73 -28.78
CA LYS A 32 -23.74 -27.77 -27.90
C LYS A 32 -25.18 -27.57 -28.39
N GLN A 33 -26.15 -27.82 -27.53
CA GLN A 33 -27.54 -27.40 -27.74
C GLN A 33 -27.66 -25.87 -27.58
N VAL A 34 -28.45 -25.23 -28.44
CA VAL A 34 -28.82 -23.82 -28.30
C VAL A 34 -30.22 -23.75 -27.68
N PHE A 35 -30.35 -23.10 -26.52
CA PHE A 35 -31.65 -22.72 -25.97
C PHE A 35 -32.08 -21.37 -26.52
N LEU A 36 -33.16 -21.35 -27.31
CA LEU A 36 -33.87 -20.11 -27.68
C LEU A 36 -35.07 -19.93 -26.75
N VAL A 37 -35.07 -18.83 -25.98
CA VAL A 37 -36.21 -18.42 -25.16
C VAL A 37 -37.08 -17.46 -25.96
N PHE A 38 -38.30 -17.88 -26.30
CA PHE A 38 -39.29 -16.98 -26.89
C PHE A 38 -40.08 -16.26 -25.80
N SER A 39 -40.33 -14.96 -26.01
CA SER A 39 -41.30 -14.19 -25.23
C SER A 39 -42.54 -13.94 -26.09
N CYS A 40 -43.73 -14.23 -25.54
CA CYS A 40 -45.01 -14.01 -26.22
C CYS A 40 -45.70 -12.76 -25.66
N GLY A 41 -45.69 -11.68 -26.44
CA GLY A 41 -46.60 -10.53 -26.30
C GLY A 41 -47.56 -10.49 -27.50
N GLY A 42 -48.84 -10.22 -27.27
CA GLY A 42 -49.89 -10.43 -28.28
C GLY A 42 -50.35 -9.20 -29.09
N THR A 43 -51.42 -9.41 -29.85
CA THR A 43 -52.25 -8.41 -30.58
C THR A 43 -51.69 -7.78 -31.88
N THR A 44 -51.81 -8.54 -32.97
CA THR A 44 -52.48 -8.12 -34.22
C THR A 44 -52.34 -6.67 -34.73
N SER A 45 -51.44 -6.44 -35.70
CA SER A 45 -51.84 -6.01 -37.05
C SER A 45 -50.66 -6.10 -38.03
N CYS A 46 -50.92 -6.40 -39.30
CA CYS A 46 -49.92 -6.40 -40.37
C CYS A 46 -50.28 -5.35 -41.42
N GLN A 47 -49.28 -4.63 -41.95
CA GLN A 47 -49.37 -3.92 -43.21
C GLN A 47 -48.17 -4.29 -44.11
N LEU A 48 -48.38 -4.21 -45.42
CA LEU A 48 -47.49 -4.70 -46.47
C LEU A 48 -46.87 -3.54 -47.27
N LEU A 49 -45.75 -3.85 -47.94
CA LEU A 49 -45.33 -3.47 -49.31
C LEU A 49 -43.82 -3.10 -49.38
N PRO A 50 -43.12 -3.32 -50.52
CA PRO A 50 -43.43 -4.18 -51.68
C PRO A 50 -42.30 -5.23 -51.95
N GLU A 51 -42.39 -5.93 -53.08
CA GLU A 51 -41.65 -7.18 -53.36
C GLU A 51 -40.27 -7.02 -54.03
N ASN A 52 -39.42 -8.04 -53.87
CA ASN A 52 -38.21 -8.26 -54.66
C ASN A 52 -38.54 -8.78 -56.07
N SER A 53 -37.91 -8.22 -57.10
CA SER A 53 -37.92 -8.79 -58.46
C SER A 53 -36.63 -9.60 -58.75
N ILE A 54 -36.58 -10.87 -58.35
CA ILE A 54 -35.51 -11.80 -58.76
C ILE A 54 -36.07 -12.84 -59.72
N LYS A 55 -35.68 -12.76 -60.99
CA LYS A 55 -35.90 -13.84 -61.97
C LYS A 55 -34.76 -14.86 -61.85
N VAL A 56 -35.10 -16.10 -61.56
CA VAL A 56 -34.15 -17.23 -61.67
C VAL A 56 -34.23 -17.79 -63.09
N SER A 57 -33.15 -17.68 -63.86
CA SER A 57 -32.93 -18.44 -65.10
C SER A 57 -32.01 -19.62 -64.82
N ALA A 58 -32.43 -20.83 -65.19
CA ALA A 58 -31.74 -22.05 -64.79
C ALA A 58 -30.49 -22.39 -65.63
N GLY A 59 -29.49 -22.97 -64.97
CA GLY A 59 -28.47 -23.82 -65.61
C GLY A 59 -27.04 -23.28 -65.61
N MET A 60 -26.21 -23.75 -64.65
CA MET A 60 -24.80 -24.10 -64.90
C MET A 60 -24.21 -24.98 -63.77
N ASN A 61 -23.01 -25.50 -64.00
CA ASN A 61 -22.38 -26.63 -63.29
C ASN A 61 -21.66 -26.19 -61.98
N PRO A 62 -21.65 -26.97 -60.88
CA PRO A 62 -21.03 -26.56 -59.62
C PRO A 62 -19.50 -26.76 -59.63
N ALA A 63 -18.77 -25.84 -60.26
CA ALA A 63 -17.30 -25.88 -60.34
C ALA A 63 -16.59 -24.49 -60.35
N SER A 64 -17.31 -23.39 -60.18
CA SER A 64 -16.79 -22.03 -60.45
C SER A 64 -17.16 -20.94 -59.43
N LEU A 65 -17.46 -21.31 -58.18
CA LEU A 65 -17.69 -20.36 -57.07
C LEU A 65 -16.68 -20.57 -55.92
N LEU A 66 -15.40 -20.43 -56.25
CA LEU A 66 -14.29 -20.34 -55.29
C LEU A 66 -13.54 -19.00 -55.42
N GLN A 67 -14.27 -17.89 -55.63
CA GLN A 67 -13.75 -16.53 -55.50
C GLN A 67 -14.88 -15.47 -55.42
N SER A 68 -15.52 -15.36 -54.26
CA SER A 68 -16.30 -14.16 -53.88
C SER A 68 -16.41 -14.06 -52.35
N SER A 69 -15.68 -13.12 -51.76
CA SER A 69 -15.55 -12.92 -50.32
C SER A 69 -16.72 -12.12 -49.72
N GLN A 70 -17.48 -12.70 -48.78
CA GLN A 70 -18.32 -11.90 -47.85
C GLN A 70 -18.86 -12.63 -46.59
N TRP A 71 -18.29 -13.77 -46.19
CA TRP A 71 -18.82 -14.59 -45.07
C TRP A 71 -17.80 -15.02 -44.00
N GLU A 72 -16.75 -14.23 -43.81
CA GLU A 72 -15.83 -14.34 -42.67
C GLU A 72 -15.81 -13.02 -41.88
N ASN A 73 -15.54 -13.09 -40.57
CA ASN A 73 -15.60 -11.99 -39.60
C ASN A 73 -17.00 -11.43 -39.24
N ILE A 74 -17.90 -12.30 -38.77
CA ILE A 74 -18.78 -11.94 -37.65
C ILE A 74 -18.14 -12.47 -36.35
N GLN A 75 -17.26 -11.65 -35.75
CA GLN A 75 -16.81 -11.89 -34.38
C GLN A 75 -17.97 -11.61 -33.42
N PHE A 76 -18.38 -12.62 -32.65
CA PHE A 76 -19.40 -12.45 -31.61
C PHE A 76 -18.79 -11.73 -30.40
N LYS A 77 -18.82 -10.40 -30.43
CA LYS A 77 -18.38 -9.55 -29.31
C LYS A 77 -19.13 -9.92 -28.03
N MET A 78 -18.39 -10.34 -27.00
CA MET A 78 -19.00 -10.86 -25.77
C MET A 78 -19.29 -9.73 -24.79
N SER A 79 -20.40 -9.02 -25.04
CA SER A 79 -21.07 -8.18 -24.05
C SER A 79 -21.48 -9.04 -22.85
N ARG A 80 -21.01 -8.67 -21.64
CA ARG A 80 -21.20 -9.44 -20.41
C ARG A 80 -21.49 -8.56 -19.19
N PRO A 81 -22.18 -9.06 -18.15
CA PRO A 81 -22.33 -8.35 -16.88
C PRO A 81 -20.97 -8.16 -16.19
N ALA A 82 -20.90 -7.12 -15.35
CA ALA A 82 -19.73 -6.80 -14.56
C ALA A 82 -19.35 -7.95 -13.61
N GLN A 83 -18.05 -8.19 -13.47
CA GLN A 83 -17.44 -9.14 -12.56
C GLN A 83 -16.56 -8.38 -11.56
N PRO A 84 -16.31 -8.93 -10.35
CA PRO A 84 -15.45 -8.28 -9.36
C PRO A 84 -14.07 -7.85 -9.91
N LYS A 85 -13.46 -8.62 -10.82
CA LYS A 85 -12.19 -8.25 -11.46
C LYS A 85 -12.24 -6.92 -12.25
N ASP A 86 -13.39 -6.54 -12.80
CA ASP A 86 -13.48 -5.42 -13.75
C ASP A 86 -13.32 -4.06 -13.06
N ILE A 87 -13.63 -3.97 -11.76
CA ILE A 87 -13.42 -2.74 -10.98
C ILE A 87 -11.94 -2.32 -10.95
N LEU A 88 -11.01 -3.27 -11.15
CA LEU A 88 -9.57 -3.01 -11.18
C LEU A 88 -9.13 -2.25 -12.44
N LEU A 89 -9.95 -2.27 -13.50
CA LEU A 89 -9.73 -1.48 -14.72
C LEU A 89 -10.10 0.00 -14.53
N MET A 90 -10.78 0.38 -13.44
CA MET A 90 -11.05 1.79 -13.11
C MET A 90 -9.77 2.57 -12.75
N PHE A 91 -8.72 1.85 -12.30
CA PHE A 91 -7.40 2.38 -11.95
C PHE A 91 -6.48 2.56 -13.16
N ASP A 92 -6.80 1.90 -14.27
CA ASP A 92 -6.04 1.98 -15.52
C ASP A 92 -6.30 3.34 -16.18
N ARG A 93 -5.23 4.05 -16.56
CA ARG A 93 -5.23 5.35 -17.26
C ARG A 93 -6.17 6.39 -16.62
N PRO A 94 -5.85 6.93 -15.43
CA PRO A 94 -6.81 7.64 -14.58
C PRO A 94 -7.48 8.88 -15.17
N THR A 95 -6.87 9.57 -16.13
CA THR A 95 -7.48 10.75 -16.81
C THR A 95 -8.04 10.45 -18.19
N GLU A 96 -7.67 9.34 -18.85
CA GLU A 96 -8.37 8.84 -20.05
C GLU A 96 -9.82 8.45 -19.69
N PRO A 97 -10.85 8.92 -20.42
CA PRO A 97 -12.25 8.58 -20.13
C PRO A 97 -12.56 7.07 -20.04
N ILE A 98 -13.54 6.70 -19.23
CA ILE A 98 -13.85 5.29 -18.90
C ILE A 98 -14.35 4.46 -20.09
N PHE A 99 -15.00 5.09 -21.07
CA PHE A 99 -15.45 4.43 -22.30
C PHE A 99 -14.33 4.21 -23.32
N MET A 100 -13.15 4.82 -23.17
CA MET A 100 -11.97 4.37 -23.92
C MET A 100 -11.57 2.98 -23.41
N PRO A 101 -11.06 2.07 -24.26
CA PRO A 101 -10.61 0.75 -23.83
C PRO A 101 -9.59 0.80 -22.67
N LYS A 102 -9.61 -0.26 -21.86
CA LYS A 102 -8.79 -0.43 -20.65
C LYS A 102 -8.11 -1.81 -20.66
N GLY A 103 -7.08 -1.92 -19.84
CA GLY A 103 -6.21 -3.09 -19.78
C GLY A 103 -5.08 -3.02 -20.81
N ASP A 104 -4.05 -3.82 -20.56
CA ASP A 104 -2.71 -3.63 -21.15
C ASP A 104 -2.69 -3.73 -22.70
N ASN A 105 -3.69 -4.41 -23.29
CA ASN A 105 -3.89 -4.58 -24.73
C ASN A 105 -5.17 -3.89 -25.29
N ASN A 106 -5.82 -2.97 -24.56
CA ASN A 106 -7.13 -2.40 -24.94
C ASN A 106 -8.26 -3.43 -25.11
N ASN A 107 -8.15 -4.59 -24.46
CA ASN A 107 -9.05 -5.73 -24.68
C ASN A 107 -10.43 -5.61 -24.00
N VAL A 108 -10.65 -4.60 -23.14
CA VAL A 108 -11.92 -4.41 -22.43
C VAL A 108 -12.45 -2.98 -22.61
N ALA A 109 -13.71 -2.85 -23.06
CA ALA A 109 -14.45 -1.59 -23.08
C ALA A 109 -15.59 -1.61 -22.04
N PHE A 110 -16.00 -0.43 -21.56
CA PHE A 110 -17.17 -0.26 -20.69
C PHE A 110 -18.31 0.39 -21.47
N ASP A 111 -19.44 -0.32 -21.56
CA ASP A 111 -20.65 0.16 -22.24
C ASP A 111 -21.42 1.11 -21.30
N VAL A 112 -20.93 2.35 -21.15
CA VAL A 112 -21.49 3.33 -20.21
C VAL A 112 -22.75 4.01 -20.79
N PRO A 113 -23.91 3.93 -20.12
CA PRO A 113 -25.12 4.66 -20.52
C PRO A 113 -24.88 6.19 -20.55
N PRO A 114 -25.39 6.93 -21.55
CA PRO A 114 -25.23 8.39 -21.62
C PRO A 114 -25.66 9.16 -20.37
N ALA A 115 -26.66 8.66 -19.64
CA ALA A 115 -27.11 9.24 -18.37
C ALA A 115 -26.05 9.18 -17.23
N LEU A 116 -24.99 8.39 -17.39
CA LEU A 116 -23.86 8.29 -16.48
C LEU A 116 -22.60 8.98 -17.01
N LEU A 117 -22.61 9.55 -18.22
CA LEU A 117 -21.53 10.39 -18.76
C LEU A 117 -21.71 11.85 -18.32
N ASP A 118 -20.63 12.64 -18.32
CA ASP A 118 -20.73 14.09 -18.06
C ASP A 118 -21.26 14.85 -19.28
N ASN A 119 -21.95 15.99 -19.06
CA ASN A 119 -22.56 16.80 -20.12
C ASN A 119 -21.55 17.36 -21.13
N ARG A 120 -20.28 17.56 -20.75
CA ARG A 120 -19.20 17.95 -21.69
C ARG A 120 -18.83 16.79 -22.64
N VAL A 121 -19.14 15.57 -22.24
CA VAL A 121 -18.85 14.31 -22.93
C VAL A 121 -20.17 13.64 -23.31
N ASN A 122 -20.99 14.37 -24.08
CA ASN A 122 -22.09 13.80 -24.87
C ASN A 122 -21.51 12.84 -25.91
N ALA A 123 -21.19 11.62 -25.48
CA ALA A 123 -20.57 10.62 -26.33
C ALA A 123 -21.62 10.00 -27.25
N ASP A 124 -21.82 10.65 -28.40
CA ASP A 124 -22.46 9.99 -29.53
C ASP A 124 -21.66 8.73 -29.93
N SER A 125 -22.33 7.80 -30.61
CA SER A 125 -21.71 6.54 -31.03
C SER A 125 -20.55 6.74 -31.99
N GLY A 126 -20.43 7.90 -32.66
CA GLY A 126 -19.26 8.28 -33.46
C GLY A 126 -18.03 8.54 -32.58
N LEU A 127 -18.17 9.32 -31.51
CA LEU A 127 -17.08 9.61 -30.57
C LEU A 127 -16.60 8.34 -29.85
N VAL A 128 -17.53 7.52 -29.38
CA VAL A 128 -17.22 6.24 -28.69
C VAL A 128 -16.45 5.30 -29.62
N ASN A 129 -16.96 5.08 -30.85
CA ASN A 129 -16.29 4.22 -31.82
C ASN A 129 -14.93 4.78 -32.27
N ARG A 130 -14.81 6.09 -32.49
CA ARG A 130 -13.55 6.75 -32.89
C ARG A 130 -12.43 6.63 -31.84
N LEU A 131 -12.78 6.41 -30.58
CA LEU A 131 -11.83 6.24 -29.47
C LEU A 131 -11.54 4.76 -29.15
N GLY A 132 -11.74 3.86 -30.12
CA GLY A 132 -11.34 2.45 -30.04
C GLY A 132 -12.26 1.58 -29.18
N ALA A 133 -13.31 2.12 -28.56
CA ALA A 133 -14.25 1.33 -27.75
C ALA A 133 -14.93 0.21 -28.55
N GLY A 134 -15.11 0.44 -29.86
CA GLY A 134 -15.60 -0.54 -30.82
C GLY A 134 -14.55 -1.55 -31.30
N GLU A 135 -13.32 -1.55 -30.77
CA GLU A 135 -12.23 -2.44 -31.16
C GLU A 135 -11.82 -3.44 -30.06
N ALA A 136 -12.41 -3.33 -28.86
CA ALA A 136 -12.18 -4.23 -27.74
C ALA A 136 -12.81 -5.63 -27.92
N ASP A 137 -12.19 -6.65 -27.32
CA ASP A 137 -12.65 -8.05 -27.33
C ASP A 137 -13.84 -8.29 -26.38
N GLU A 138 -13.73 -7.79 -25.14
CA GLU A 138 -14.74 -7.88 -24.10
C GLU A 138 -15.45 -6.53 -23.90
N HIS A 139 -16.79 -6.58 -23.75
CA HIS A 139 -17.60 -5.42 -23.44
C HIS A 139 -18.29 -5.61 -22.08
N VAL A 140 -17.98 -4.74 -21.11
CA VAL A 140 -18.56 -4.76 -19.76
C VAL A 140 -19.79 -3.87 -19.71
N GLN A 141 -20.96 -4.49 -19.51
CA GLN A 141 -22.24 -3.80 -19.44
C GLN A 141 -22.36 -3.00 -18.13
N VAL A 142 -22.48 -1.67 -18.25
CA VAL A 142 -22.69 -0.76 -17.13
C VAL A 142 -24.18 -0.43 -17.02
N ARG A 143 -24.76 -0.50 -15.81
CA ARG A 143 -26.21 -0.32 -15.62
C ARG A 143 -26.54 1.13 -15.31
N THR A 144 -27.64 1.65 -15.86
CA THR A 144 -28.20 2.93 -15.44
C THR A 144 -28.63 2.84 -13.97
N ILE A 145 -28.04 3.68 -13.12
CA ILE A 145 -28.39 3.83 -11.71
C ILE A 145 -28.88 5.26 -11.45
N ALA A 146 -29.62 5.46 -10.36
CA ALA A 146 -29.89 6.81 -9.86
C ALA A 146 -28.60 7.37 -9.24
N LEU A 147 -28.14 8.52 -9.71
CA LEU A 147 -26.95 9.16 -9.17
C LEU A 147 -27.24 9.74 -7.77
N PRO A 148 -26.42 9.45 -6.75
CA PRO A 148 -26.46 10.15 -5.48
C PRO A 148 -25.91 11.58 -5.61
N ASP A 149 -26.11 12.40 -4.58
CA ASP A 149 -25.47 13.71 -4.51
C ASP A 149 -23.94 13.59 -4.44
N LEU A 150 -23.28 14.13 -5.48
CA LEU A 150 -21.82 14.20 -5.63
C LEU A 150 -21.27 15.61 -5.37
N THR A 151 -22.10 16.58 -4.95
CA THR A 151 -21.69 18.00 -4.78
C THR A 151 -20.43 18.15 -3.94
N VAL A 152 -20.35 17.44 -2.81
CA VAL A 152 -19.18 17.50 -1.90
C VAL A 152 -17.91 16.88 -2.53
N PRO A 153 -17.92 15.64 -3.07
CA PRO A 153 -16.81 15.11 -3.88
C PRO A 153 -16.40 15.98 -5.09
N GLN A 154 -17.31 16.79 -5.63
CA GLN A 154 -17.05 17.69 -6.76
C GLN A 154 -16.58 19.09 -6.36
N LEU A 155 -16.44 19.40 -5.07
CA LEU A 155 -15.78 20.64 -4.61
C LEU A 155 -14.28 20.67 -4.97
N LEU A 156 -13.66 19.50 -5.14
CA LEU A 156 -12.29 19.37 -5.63
C LEU A 156 -12.28 19.22 -7.16
N SER A 157 -11.65 20.15 -7.87
CA SER A 157 -11.55 20.11 -9.33
C SER A 157 -10.78 18.88 -9.82
N ARG A 158 -11.09 18.42 -11.04
CA ARG A 158 -10.38 17.29 -11.67
C ARG A 158 -8.91 17.56 -11.97
N GLU A 159 -8.54 18.83 -12.05
CA GLU A 159 -7.20 19.33 -12.44
C GLU A 159 -6.43 19.89 -11.22
N GLN A 160 -6.72 19.39 -10.00
CA GLN A 160 -6.05 19.76 -8.75
C GLN A 160 -5.34 18.57 -8.09
N ASN A 161 -4.33 18.85 -7.26
CA ASN A 161 -3.72 17.85 -6.38
C ASN A 161 -4.65 17.51 -5.21
N PHE A 162 -4.70 16.22 -4.85
CA PHE A 162 -5.44 15.71 -3.70
C PHE A 162 -4.47 15.32 -2.59
N SER A 163 -4.84 15.62 -1.33
CA SER A 163 -4.15 15.13 -0.14
C SER A 163 -5.09 15.11 1.05
N LEU A 164 -5.01 14.05 1.85
CA LEU A 164 -5.75 13.89 3.10
C LEU A 164 -5.35 14.91 4.18
N PHE A 165 -4.20 15.60 4.07
CA PHE A 165 -3.84 16.60 5.07
C PHE A 165 -4.73 17.86 4.98
N ILE A 166 -5.33 18.17 3.83
CA ILE A 166 -6.22 19.33 3.65
C ILE A 166 -7.66 18.99 4.10
N PRO A 167 -8.30 19.77 5.00
CA PRO A 167 -9.62 19.46 5.55
C PRO A 167 -10.73 19.25 4.51
N LEU A 168 -10.83 20.11 3.50
CA LEU A 168 -11.81 19.98 2.42
C LEU A 168 -11.66 18.65 1.65
N HIS A 169 -10.41 18.23 1.40
CA HIS A 169 -10.11 16.96 0.74
C HIS A 169 -10.49 15.75 1.60
N ARG A 170 -10.31 15.82 2.93
CA ARG A 170 -10.80 14.79 3.88
C ARG A 170 -12.30 14.61 3.76
N GLN A 171 -13.05 15.71 3.70
CA GLN A 171 -14.50 15.70 3.60
C GLN A 171 -14.98 15.11 2.26
N ALA A 172 -14.37 15.53 1.15
CA ALA A 172 -14.62 14.97 -0.18
C ALA A 172 -14.34 13.45 -0.24
N ALA A 173 -13.22 13.00 0.34
CA ALA A 173 -12.84 11.60 0.43
C ALA A 173 -13.81 10.78 1.29
N GLY A 174 -14.11 11.23 2.51
CA GLY A 174 -15.06 10.56 3.40
C GLY A 174 -16.42 10.38 2.74
N ARG A 175 -16.95 11.43 2.11
CA ARG A 175 -18.24 11.38 1.41
C ARG A 175 -18.24 10.46 0.19
N LEU A 176 -17.15 10.41 -0.58
CA LEU A 176 -17.04 9.49 -1.71
C LEU A 176 -16.93 8.02 -1.26
N ILE A 177 -16.23 7.76 -0.16
CA ILE A 177 -16.15 6.44 0.46
C ILE A 177 -17.53 5.99 0.95
N GLU A 178 -18.32 6.84 1.62
CA GLU A 178 -19.71 6.53 1.99
C GLU A 178 -20.54 6.08 0.79
N ILE A 179 -20.45 6.80 -0.33
CA ILE A 179 -21.20 6.51 -1.56
C ILE A 179 -20.81 5.15 -2.15
N LEU A 180 -19.50 4.87 -2.28
CA LEU A 180 -19.00 3.60 -2.84
C LEU A 180 -19.24 2.41 -1.90
N MET A 181 -19.17 2.60 -0.58
CA MET A 181 -19.55 1.59 0.41
C MET A 181 -21.06 1.33 0.40
N GLY A 182 -21.89 2.34 0.12
CA GLY A 182 -23.35 2.25 0.08
C GLY A 182 -23.94 1.51 -1.15
N MET A 183 -23.13 1.21 -2.18
CA MET A 183 -23.61 0.47 -3.36
C MET A 183 -24.01 -0.97 -3.00
N ARG A 184 -25.15 -1.46 -3.51
CA ARG A 184 -25.76 -2.71 -3.00
C ARG A 184 -25.02 -3.98 -3.44
N ASN A 185 -24.27 -3.92 -4.53
CA ASN A 185 -23.57 -5.04 -5.16
C ASN A 185 -22.49 -4.53 -6.14
N ILE A 186 -21.76 -5.44 -6.77
CA ILE A 186 -20.68 -5.13 -7.73
C ILE A 186 -21.15 -4.42 -9.00
N ASP A 187 -22.34 -4.72 -9.54
CA ASP A 187 -22.86 -4.04 -10.74
C ASP A 187 -23.15 -2.56 -10.44
N ASP A 188 -23.78 -2.28 -9.30
CA ASP A 188 -24.01 -0.91 -8.83
C ASP A 188 -22.68 -0.19 -8.55
N LEU A 189 -21.69 -0.88 -7.96
CA LEU A 189 -20.37 -0.31 -7.67
C LEU A 189 -19.61 0.06 -8.95
N VAL A 190 -19.60 -0.81 -9.97
CA VAL A 190 -19.00 -0.52 -11.28
C VAL A 190 -19.72 0.65 -11.95
N SER A 191 -21.05 0.70 -11.86
CA SER A 191 -21.85 1.78 -12.45
C SER A 191 -21.65 3.14 -11.77
N MET A 192 -21.55 3.16 -10.44
CA MET A 192 -21.20 4.34 -9.68
C MET A 192 -19.76 4.79 -9.95
N SER A 193 -18.84 3.83 -10.08
CA SER A 193 -17.42 4.11 -10.35
C SER A 193 -17.22 4.72 -11.74
N ALA A 194 -17.89 4.18 -12.77
CA ALA A 194 -17.89 4.78 -14.12
C ALA A 194 -18.43 6.22 -14.11
N ALA A 195 -19.52 6.48 -13.38
CA ALA A 195 -20.11 7.81 -13.27
C ALA A 195 -19.23 8.81 -12.49
N CYS A 196 -18.51 8.36 -11.46
CA CYS A 196 -17.57 9.18 -10.69
C CYS A 196 -16.33 9.55 -11.50
N ARG A 197 -15.79 8.64 -12.31
CA ARG A 197 -14.47 8.77 -12.95
C ARG A 197 -14.36 9.98 -13.88
N GLU A 198 -15.46 10.36 -14.55
CA GLU A 198 -15.54 11.57 -15.38
C GLU A 198 -15.89 12.85 -14.60
N ARG A 199 -16.40 12.74 -13.37
CA ARG A 199 -16.96 13.85 -12.56
C ARG A 199 -16.09 14.31 -11.40
N VAL A 200 -15.28 13.42 -10.87
CA VAL A 200 -14.54 13.57 -9.62
C VAL A 200 -13.04 13.61 -9.90
N ASN A 201 -12.28 14.25 -9.01
CA ASN A 201 -10.83 14.29 -9.08
C ASN A 201 -10.19 12.87 -9.15
N PRO A 202 -9.26 12.60 -10.09
CA PRO A 202 -8.70 11.26 -10.30
C PRO A 202 -7.98 10.67 -9.08
N TYR A 203 -7.17 11.47 -8.37
CA TYR A 203 -6.47 11.03 -7.16
C TYR A 203 -7.46 10.70 -6.03
N LEU A 204 -8.46 11.56 -5.81
CA LEU A 204 -9.55 11.37 -4.85
C LEU A 204 -10.39 10.12 -5.16
N PHE A 205 -10.74 9.92 -6.43
CA PHE A 205 -11.49 8.76 -6.89
C PHE A 205 -10.71 7.44 -6.69
N ASN A 206 -9.43 7.41 -7.10
CA ASN A 206 -8.55 6.27 -6.86
C ASN A 206 -8.45 5.93 -5.36
N TYR A 207 -8.21 6.93 -4.50
CA TYR A 207 -8.13 6.72 -3.05
C TYR A 207 -9.45 6.16 -2.48
N ALA A 208 -10.59 6.78 -2.79
CA ALA A 208 -11.88 6.34 -2.26
C ALA A 208 -12.29 4.96 -2.77
N LEU A 209 -11.99 4.63 -4.04
CA LEU A 209 -12.23 3.31 -4.61
C LEU A 209 -11.30 2.25 -4.00
N SER A 210 -10.03 2.60 -3.75
CA SER A 210 -9.08 1.74 -3.03
C SER A 210 -9.60 1.38 -1.63
N VAL A 211 -10.05 2.38 -0.87
CA VAL A 211 -10.67 2.16 0.45
C VAL A 211 -11.93 1.28 0.32
N ALA A 212 -12.81 1.55 -0.65
CA ALA A 212 -14.02 0.75 -0.84
C ALA A 212 -13.71 -0.72 -1.16
N ILE A 213 -12.77 -0.98 -2.08
CA ILE A 213 -12.37 -2.34 -2.47
C ILE A 213 -11.79 -3.13 -1.29
N LEU A 214 -11.01 -2.48 -0.41
CA LEU A 214 -10.42 -3.13 0.77
C LEU A 214 -11.45 -3.52 1.84
N HIS A 215 -12.60 -2.83 1.93
CA HIS A 215 -13.55 -2.98 3.04
C HIS A 215 -14.92 -3.58 2.68
N ARG A 216 -15.36 -3.53 1.41
CA ARG A 216 -16.65 -4.13 1.01
C ARG A 216 -16.58 -5.68 1.04
N PRO A 217 -17.64 -6.38 1.47
CA PRO A 217 -17.67 -7.85 1.47
C PRO A 217 -17.53 -8.51 0.10
N ASP A 218 -18.06 -7.87 -0.96
CA ASP A 218 -18.09 -8.40 -2.33
C ASP A 218 -16.78 -8.19 -3.13
N THR A 219 -15.82 -7.44 -2.58
CA THR A 219 -14.50 -7.18 -3.20
C THR A 219 -13.32 -7.72 -2.39
N ARG A 220 -13.55 -8.46 -1.30
CA ARG A 220 -12.51 -8.87 -0.32
C ARG A 220 -11.28 -9.58 -0.87
N ASN A 221 -11.44 -10.28 -2.01
CA ASN A 221 -10.42 -11.09 -2.68
C ASN A 221 -9.84 -10.37 -3.92
N LEU A 222 -10.09 -9.07 -4.06
CA LEU A 222 -9.45 -8.20 -5.03
C LEU A 222 -8.25 -7.51 -4.41
N GLN A 223 -7.23 -7.30 -5.22
CA GLN A 223 -6.05 -6.51 -4.87
C GLN A 223 -6.16 -5.17 -5.57
N VAL A 224 -5.98 -4.09 -4.81
CA VAL A 224 -5.83 -2.74 -5.35
C VAL A 224 -4.46 -2.69 -6.06
N PRO A 225 -4.38 -2.19 -7.32
CA PRO A 225 -3.09 -1.99 -7.99
C PRO A 225 -2.19 -1.03 -7.20
N PRO A 226 -0.86 -1.24 -7.15
CA PRO A 226 0.06 -0.30 -6.50
C PRO A 226 -0.13 1.12 -7.04
N LEU A 227 -0.09 2.14 -6.17
CA LEU A 227 -0.35 3.53 -6.58
C LEU A 227 0.56 3.99 -7.73
N LEU A 228 1.79 3.46 -7.78
CA LEU A 228 2.78 3.75 -8.82
C LEU A 228 2.31 3.31 -10.23
N GLU A 229 1.50 2.27 -10.37
CA GLU A 229 0.92 1.90 -11.67
C GLU A 229 -0.07 2.96 -12.19
N ALA A 230 -0.86 3.56 -11.29
CA ALA A 230 -1.89 4.53 -11.67
C ALA A 230 -1.33 5.96 -11.76
N PHE A 231 -0.48 6.34 -10.80
CA PHE A 231 0.14 7.65 -10.68
C PHE A 231 1.65 7.49 -10.44
N PRO A 232 2.41 7.08 -11.47
CA PRO A 232 3.88 7.04 -11.38
C PRO A 232 4.47 8.43 -11.10
N ASP A 233 3.71 9.48 -11.38
CA ASP A 233 4.04 10.90 -11.21
C ASP A 233 4.40 11.33 -9.77
N LYS A 234 4.01 10.52 -8.77
CA LYS A 234 4.40 10.70 -7.35
C LYS A 234 5.72 10.00 -6.99
N PHE A 235 6.26 9.16 -7.88
CA PHE A 235 7.34 8.23 -7.55
C PHE A 235 8.64 8.43 -8.34
N VAL A 236 8.59 9.07 -9.52
CA VAL A 236 9.74 9.19 -10.44
C VAL A 236 9.92 10.63 -10.95
N ASP A 237 11.16 10.98 -11.31
CA ASP A 237 11.55 12.25 -11.94
C ASP A 237 10.61 12.66 -13.08
N GLY A 238 9.99 13.85 -12.99
CA GLY A 238 9.06 14.38 -13.99
C GLY A 238 9.66 14.46 -15.40
N ALA A 239 10.98 14.67 -15.52
CA ALA A 239 11.67 14.67 -16.79
C ALA A 239 11.69 13.29 -17.50
N ILE A 240 11.29 12.19 -16.84
CA ILE A 240 11.11 10.89 -17.50
C ILE A 240 9.88 10.84 -18.38
N PHE A 241 8.78 11.53 -18.06
CA PHE A 241 7.51 11.35 -18.80
C PHE A 241 7.58 11.84 -20.25
N ASN A 242 8.42 12.84 -20.54
CA ASN A 242 8.70 13.27 -21.92
C ASN A 242 9.59 12.23 -22.66
N LYS A 243 10.55 11.58 -21.97
CA LYS A 243 11.30 10.45 -22.54
C LYS A 243 10.34 9.29 -22.85
N ALA A 244 9.52 8.91 -21.87
CA ALA A 244 8.54 7.83 -21.94
C ALA A 244 7.48 8.02 -23.03
N ARG A 245 6.94 9.24 -23.18
CA ARG A 245 6.00 9.56 -24.26
C ARG A 245 6.66 9.37 -25.63
N ARG A 246 7.86 9.92 -25.86
CA ARG A 246 8.60 9.73 -27.13
C ARG A 246 8.93 8.26 -27.39
N GLU A 247 9.35 7.52 -26.37
CA GLU A 247 9.61 6.08 -26.45
C GLU A 247 8.35 5.30 -26.87
N SER A 248 7.19 5.67 -26.31
CA SER A 248 5.90 5.02 -26.60
C SER A 248 5.37 5.28 -28.01
N GLU A 249 5.64 6.46 -28.57
CA GLU A 249 5.19 6.90 -29.90
C GLU A 249 6.14 6.45 -31.04
N ILE A 250 7.45 6.39 -30.78
CA ILE A 250 8.47 6.09 -31.79
C ILE A 250 8.69 4.57 -31.93
N PHE A 251 8.63 3.80 -30.83
CA PHE A 251 9.02 2.39 -30.82
C PHE A 251 7.86 1.45 -30.44
N LEU A 252 7.76 0.34 -31.18
CA LEU A 252 6.86 -0.77 -30.87
C LEU A 252 7.18 -1.36 -29.50
N SER A 253 6.16 -1.80 -28.76
CA SER A 253 6.29 -2.19 -27.35
C SER A 253 7.36 -3.25 -27.05
N GLY A 254 7.66 -4.15 -27.99
CA GLY A 254 8.71 -5.18 -27.83
C GLY A 254 10.13 -4.71 -28.12
N SER A 255 10.33 -3.44 -28.49
CA SER A 255 11.64 -2.85 -28.84
C SER A 255 12.04 -1.67 -27.94
N ARG A 256 11.09 -1.13 -27.17
CA ARG A 256 11.30 -0.02 -26.22
C ARG A 256 12.35 -0.37 -25.18
N GLN A 257 13.22 0.59 -24.86
CA GLN A 257 14.28 0.40 -23.88
C GLN A 257 13.87 0.92 -22.48
N PRO A 258 14.23 0.22 -21.38
CA PRO A 258 13.99 0.72 -20.03
C PRO A 258 14.68 2.07 -19.78
N LEU A 259 13.89 3.06 -19.37
CA LEU A 259 14.34 4.43 -19.20
C LEU A 259 14.98 4.62 -17.83
N GLU A 260 16.30 4.85 -17.80
CA GLU A 260 17.03 4.96 -16.54
C GLU A 260 16.73 6.26 -15.79
N ILE A 261 16.30 6.09 -14.53
CA ILE A 261 16.18 7.14 -13.52
C ILE A 261 17.55 7.23 -12.81
N PRO A 262 18.25 8.38 -12.87
CA PRO A 262 19.48 8.56 -12.12
C PRO A 262 19.19 8.62 -10.61
N LEU A 263 20.11 8.08 -9.80
CA LEU A 263 20.03 8.15 -8.34
C LEU A 263 20.09 9.61 -7.85
N ASP A 264 20.83 10.45 -8.58
CA ASP A 264 21.08 11.86 -8.26
C ASP A 264 20.23 12.76 -9.18
N TYR A 265 18.99 13.04 -8.77
CA TYR A 265 18.05 13.91 -9.52
C TYR A 265 17.47 15.05 -8.67
N THR A 266 17.15 14.81 -7.38
CA THR A 266 16.67 15.86 -6.47
C THR A 266 17.76 16.84 -6.06
N ALA A 267 18.95 16.34 -5.73
CA ALA A 267 20.13 17.12 -5.43
C ALA A 267 21.40 16.40 -5.93
N SER A 268 22.56 16.80 -5.40
CA SER A 268 23.87 16.16 -5.58
C SER A 268 24.59 16.13 -4.23
N ASP A 269 25.72 15.43 -4.13
CA ASP A 269 26.54 15.34 -2.90
C ASP A 269 27.02 16.68 -2.29
N LEU A 270 26.79 17.82 -2.98
CA LEU A 270 26.94 19.16 -2.40
C LEU A 270 25.89 19.45 -1.30
N ASP A 271 24.72 18.82 -1.37
CA ASP A 271 23.75 18.77 -0.28
C ASP A 271 24.03 17.54 0.58
N ILE A 272 24.27 17.76 1.88
CA ILE A 272 24.60 16.72 2.84
C ILE A 272 23.43 15.75 3.08
N GLU A 273 22.18 16.18 2.89
CA GLU A 273 20.98 15.36 3.00
C GLU A 273 20.72 14.51 1.74
N HIS A 274 21.45 14.76 0.64
CA HIS A 274 21.38 13.95 -0.58
C HIS A 274 21.94 12.54 -0.38
N ARG A 275 22.92 12.36 0.51
CA ARG A 275 23.58 11.06 0.79
C ARG A 275 22.62 9.93 1.17
N ILE A 276 21.44 10.29 1.68
CA ILE A 276 20.36 9.39 2.13
C ILE A 276 19.10 9.48 1.24
N ALA A 277 19.19 10.08 0.05
CA ALA A 277 18.12 10.11 -0.95
C ALA A 277 17.62 8.70 -1.28
N TYR A 278 18.51 7.71 -1.38
CA TYR A 278 18.18 6.30 -1.60
C TYR A 278 17.22 5.68 -0.57
N PHE A 279 17.02 6.30 0.60
CA PHE A 279 16.04 5.90 1.61
C PHE A 279 14.80 6.80 1.56
N ARG A 280 15.00 8.12 1.50
CA ARG A 280 13.90 9.12 1.44
C ARG A 280 13.01 8.90 0.20
N GLU A 281 13.64 8.61 -0.93
CA GLU A 281 13.04 8.66 -2.26
C GLU A 281 12.85 7.26 -2.88
N ASP A 282 13.14 6.20 -2.12
CA ASP A 282 12.83 4.82 -2.52
C ASP A 282 11.33 4.67 -2.81
N PRO A 283 10.94 4.20 -4.02
CA PRO A 283 9.54 4.04 -4.36
C PRO A 283 8.79 3.06 -3.45
N GLY A 284 9.46 2.02 -2.93
CA GLY A 284 8.86 1.01 -2.05
C GLY A 284 8.56 1.55 -0.64
N ILE A 285 9.45 2.36 -0.07
CA ILE A 285 9.23 3.04 1.22
C ILE A 285 8.06 4.03 1.11
N ASN A 286 8.00 4.80 0.02
CA ASN A 286 6.91 5.75 -0.22
C ASN A 286 5.57 5.03 -0.51
N LEU A 287 5.61 3.89 -1.23
CA LEU A 287 4.44 3.01 -1.39
C LEU A 287 3.98 2.40 -0.07
N HIS A 288 4.90 1.95 0.80
CA HIS A 288 4.57 1.43 2.12
C HIS A 288 3.81 2.48 2.96
N HIS A 289 4.34 3.70 3.04
CA HIS A 289 3.75 4.80 3.81
C HIS A 289 2.35 5.17 3.30
N TRP A 290 2.15 5.24 1.98
CA TRP A 290 0.83 5.45 1.39
C TRP A 290 -0.14 4.30 1.70
N HIS A 291 0.27 3.04 1.49
CA HIS A 291 -0.58 1.89 1.79
C HIS A 291 -0.92 1.77 3.28
N TRP A 292 0.00 2.18 4.17
CA TRP A 292 -0.28 2.22 5.60
C TRP A 292 -1.40 3.23 5.92
N HIS A 293 -1.32 4.46 5.41
CA HIS A 293 -2.38 5.46 5.58
C HIS A 293 -3.69 5.10 4.83
N LEU A 294 -3.64 4.29 3.78
CA LEU A 294 -4.82 3.72 3.12
C LEU A 294 -5.51 2.64 3.97
N VAL A 295 -4.74 1.81 4.68
CA VAL A 295 -5.25 0.75 5.56
C VAL A 295 -5.71 1.32 6.91
N TYR A 296 -5.02 2.33 7.45
CA TYR A 296 -5.32 2.99 8.72
C TYR A 296 -5.67 4.48 8.54
N PRO A 297 -6.67 4.83 7.70
CA PRO A 297 -7.03 6.21 7.44
C PRO A 297 -7.56 6.87 8.71
N PHE A 298 -7.22 8.14 8.91
CA PHE A 298 -7.62 8.89 10.11
C PHE A 298 -9.02 9.52 10.02
N THR A 299 -9.69 9.38 8.87
CA THR A 299 -11.00 9.98 8.57
C THR A 299 -11.82 9.10 7.61
N GLY A 300 -13.13 9.34 7.53
CA GLY A 300 -14.11 8.54 6.79
C GLY A 300 -15.09 7.80 7.71
N PRO A 301 -15.85 6.82 7.19
CA PRO A 301 -16.80 6.05 8.00
C PRO A 301 -16.14 5.38 9.22
N ARG A 302 -16.77 5.46 10.40
CA ARG A 302 -16.15 4.98 11.64
C ARG A 302 -15.74 3.51 11.58
N ASN A 303 -16.53 2.65 10.95
CA ASN A 303 -16.21 1.22 10.78
C ASN A 303 -15.01 0.94 9.84
N ILE A 304 -14.44 1.96 9.21
CA ILE A 304 -13.20 1.90 8.41
C ILE A 304 -12.01 2.44 9.22
N VAL A 305 -12.22 3.46 10.06
CA VAL A 305 -11.17 4.08 10.89
C VAL A 305 -10.91 3.31 12.19
N ASP A 306 -11.97 2.78 12.82
CA ASP A 306 -11.98 2.13 14.14
C ASP A 306 -11.40 0.68 14.05
N LYS A 307 -10.10 0.61 13.77
CA LYS A 307 -9.29 -0.62 13.72
C LYS A 307 -8.48 -0.81 15.00
N ASP A 308 -8.24 -2.08 15.36
CA ASP A 308 -7.52 -2.46 16.57
C ASP A 308 -6.17 -1.74 16.72
N ARG A 309 -6.00 -1.04 17.84
CA ARG A 309 -4.78 -0.35 18.27
C ARG A 309 -4.16 0.59 17.24
N ARG A 310 -4.95 1.17 16.33
CA ARG A 310 -4.40 1.94 15.19
C ARG A 310 -3.65 3.23 15.57
N GLY A 311 -3.88 3.77 16.76
CA GLY A 311 -3.07 4.86 17.33
C GLY A 311 -1.72 4.37 17.84
N GLU A 312 -1.65 3.17 18.43
CA GLU A 312 -0.37 2.55 18.79
C GLU A 312 0.43 2.14 17.55
N ILE A 313 -0.23 1.64 16.50
CA ILE A 313 0.42 1.36 15.21
C ILE A 313 0.92 2.67 14.56
N PHE A 314 0.14 3.76 14.62
CA PHE A 314 0.56 5.08 14.15
C PHE A 314 1.85 5.54 14.86
N TYR A 315 1.92 5.42 16.18
CA TYR A 315 3.16 5.65 16.93
C TYR A 315 4.29 4.75 16.42
N TYR A 316 4.07 3.43 16.41
CA TYR A 316 5.17 2.48 16.26
C TYR A 316 5.77 2.43 14.86
N MET A 317 4.93 2.51 13.83
CA MET A 317 5.37 2.53 12.44
C MET A 317 6.27 3.76 12.18
N HIS A 318 5.86 4.94 12.65
CA HIS A 318 6.67 6.17 12.54
C HIS A 318 7.92 6.17 13.43
N GLN A 319 7.83 5.65 14.67
CA GLN A 319 9.00 5.46 15.54
C GLN A 319 10.06 4.58 14.86
N GLN A 320 9.63 3.50 14.21
CA GLN A 320 10.52 2.59 13.50
C GLN A 320 11.06 3.18 12.18
N ILE A 321 10.30 4.03 11.48
CA ILE A 321 10.82 4.86 10.39
C ILE A 321 11.93 5.78 10.89
N ILE A 322 11.73 6.48 12.02
CA ILE A 322 12.74 7.37 12.62
C ILE A 322 13.98 6.58 13.07
N ALA A 323 13.81 5.40 13.67
CA ALA A 323 14.91 4.51 14.03
C ALA A 323 15.71 4.07 12.79
N ARG A 324 15.04 3.58 11.74
CA ARG A 324 15.65 3.18 10.45
C ARG A 324 16.36 4.34 9.78
N TYR A 325 15.71 5.51 9.67
CA TYR A 325 16.30 6.71 9.09
C TYR A 325 17.55 7.17 9.87
N ASN A 326 17.55 7.14 11.20
CA ASN A 326 18.74 7.45 11.99
C ASN A 326 19.87 6.42 11.80
N PHE A 327 19.54 5.14 11.60
CA PHE A 327 20.52 4.10 11.23
C PHE A 327 21.18 4.40 9.87
N GLU A 328 20.40 4.86 8.89
CA GLU A 328 20.91 5.28 7.57
C GLU A 328 21.71 6.58 7.64
N ARG A 329 21.33 7.54 8.49
CA ARG A 329 22.13 8.75 8.77
C ARG A 329 23.53 8.36 9.30
N LEU A 330 23.59 7.51 10.32
CA LEU A 330 24.85 7.01 10.86
C LEU A 330 25.66 6.23 9.81
N SER A 331 25.00 5.41 8.98
CA SER A 331 25.62 4.67 7.86
C SER A 331 26.33 5.60 6.85
N ASN A 332 25.81 6.82 6.64
CA ASN A 332 26.36 7.81 5.71
C ASN A 332 27.12 8.96 6.41
N LYS A 333 27.57 8.72 7.66
CA LYS A 333 28.39 9.62 8.48
C LYS A 333 27.69 10.97 8.75
N LEU A 334 26.37 10.91 9.01
CA LEU A 334 25.51 12.01 9.41
C LEU A 334 25.04 11.83 10.86
N ALA A 335 24.77 12.93 11.56
CA ALA A 335 24.23 12.90 12.91
C ALA A 335 22.74 12.47 12.95
N ARG A 336 22.23 11.91 14.06
CA ARG A 336 20.78 11.73 14.30
C ARG A 336 19.99 13.00 13.96
N VAL A 337 18.76 12.81 13.48
CA VAL A 337 17.88 13.89 13.00
C VAL A 337 17.54 14.91 14.11
N LYS A 338 17.65 16.21 13.79
CA LYS A 338 17.27 17.29 14.73
C LYS A 338 15.74 17.43 14.77
N ARG A 339 15.12 17.18 15.94
CA ARG A 339 13.70 17.45 16.21
C ARG A 339 13.26 18.86 15.76
N LEU A 340 12.03 19.00 15.28
CA LEU A 340 11.42 20.27 14.87
C LEU A 340 10.70 20.95 16.06
N LEU A 341 11.48 21.39 17.06
CA LEU A 341 10.95 21.91 18.33
C LEU A 341 10.43 23.36 18.25
N ASN A 342 11.14 24.22 17.52
CA ASN A 342 10.76 25.62 17.30
C ASN A 342 10.20 25.78 15.89
N TRP A 343 8.93 26.15 15.78
CA TRP A 343 8.21 26.23 14.51
C TRP A 343 8.35 27.61 13.84
N ARG A 344 9.01 28.56 14.52
CA ARG A 344 9.28 29.94 14.06
C ARG A 344 10.74 30.16 13.67
N GLU A 345 11.60 29.15 13.85
CA GLU A 345 12.97 29.12 13.34
C GLU A 345 12.99 28.88 11.81
N PRO A 346 13.94 29.47 11.05
CA PRO A 346 14.22 29.07 9.69
C PRO A 346 14.62 27.58 9.61
N ILE A 347 14.11 26.88 8.60
CA ILE A 347 14.34 25.45 8.35
C ILE A 347 15.53 25.34 7.39
N PRO A 348 16.74 24.91 7.83
CA PRO A 348 17.91 24.91 6.96
C PRO A 348 17.79 23.96 5.77
N GLU A 349 17.06 22.86 5.95
CA GLU A 349 16.89 21.80 4.97
C GLU A 349 15.90 22.23 3.86
N GLY A 350 16.44 22.69 2.74
CA GLY A 350 15.69 22.86 1.49
C GLY A 350 15.36 21.51 0.85
N TYR A 351 14.37 21.47 -0.04
CA TYR A 351 14.05 20.29 -0.83
C TYR A 351 13.35 20.65 -2.14
N PHE A 352 13.83 20.08 -3.25
CA PHE A 352 13.40 20.35 -4.62
C PHE A 352 13.01 19.04 -5.33
N PRO A 353 11.74 18.59 -5.24
CA PRO A 353 11.36 17.18 -5.47
C PRO A 353 11.48 16.67 -6.91
N LYS A 354 11.53 17.55 -7.93
CA LYS A 354 11.50 17.19 -9.37
C LYS A 354 10.32 16.32 -9.81
N LEU A 355 9.25 16.27 -9.02
CA LEU A 355 8.01 15.59 -9.40
C LEU A 355 7.10 16.59 -10.13
N ASP A 356 6.41 16.11 -11.16
CA ASP A 356 5.38 16.85 -11.90
C ASP A 356 4.07 16.07 -11.80
N SER A 357 2.97 16.68 -11.36
CA SER A 357 1.65 16.04 -11.39
C SER A 357 1.11 16.01 -12.82
N LEU A 358 0.82 14.81 -13.34
CA LEU A 358 0.16 14.63 -14.64
C LEU A 358 -1.32 15.03 -14.57
N VAL A 359 -1.97 14.80 -13.43
CA VAL A 359 -3.38 15.15 -13.19
C VAL A 359 -3.59 16.67 -13.11
N ALA A 360 -2.75 17.38 -12.36
CA ALA A 360 -2.88 18.82 -12.18
C ALA A 360 -2.11 19.65 -13.25
N SER A 361 -1.22 19.00 -14.03
CA SER A 361 -0.28 19.68 -14.95
C SER A 361 0.56 20.76 -14.25
N ARG A 362 1.02 20.47 -13.02
CA ARG A 362 1.84 21.36 -12.18
C ARG A 362 3.07 20.63 -11.63
N VAL A 363 4.20 21.34 -11.59
CA VAL A 363 5.39 20.93 -10.83
C VAL A 363 5.03 20.91 -9.33
N TRP A 364 5.54 19.95 -8.56
CA TRP A 364 5.39 19.97 -7.10
C TRP A 364 6.26 21.08 -6.48
N PRO A 365 5.68 22.03 -5.70
CA PRO A 365 6.42 23.16 -5.15
C PRO A 365 7.60 22.74 -4.27
N SER A 366 8.69 23.50 -4.38
CA SER A 366 9.95 23.25 -3.68
C SER A 366 10.09 24.15 -2.45
N ARG A 367 10.58 23.62 -1.33
CA ARG A 367 10.95 24.43 -0.17
C ARG A 367 12.41 24.88 -0.32
N HIS A 368 12.63 26.19 -0.35
CA HIS A 368 13.98 26.75 -0.37
C HIS A 368 14.64 26.64 1.03
N SER A 369 15.96 26.49 1.08
CA SER A 369 16.71 26.46 2.34
C SER A 369 16.49 27.74 3.15
N ASN A 370 16.32 27.60 4.47
CA ASN A 370 15.95 28.66 5.40
C ASN A 370 14.53 29.25 5.18
N ALA A 371 13.63 28.51 4.52
CA ALA A 371 12.20 28.82 4.58
C ALA A 371 11.71 28.81 6.04
N VAL A 372 10.74 29.67 6.34
CA VAL A 372 10.13 29.81 7.68
C VAL A 372 8.66 29.43 7.55
N MET A 373 8.11 28.67 8.50
CA MET A 373 6.67 28.43 8.55
C MET A 373 5.91 29.75 8.77
N ARG A 374 4.67 29.79 8.32
CA ARG A 374 3.76 30.93 8.47
C ARG A 374 2.38 30.40 8.79
N ASP A 375 1.61 31.20 9.52
CA ASP A 375 0.19 30.94 9.78
C ASP A 375 -0.53 30.82 8.42
N VAL A 376 -1.34 29.78 8.23
CA VAL A 376 -2.00 29.45 6.96
C VAL A 376 -3.45 29.91 7.00
N ASN A 377 -3.90 30.59 5.95
CA ASN A 377 -5.28 31.07 5.80
C ASN A 377 -5.67 31.06 4.31
N ARG A 378 -6.24 29.95 3.86
CA ARG A 378 -6.61 29.69 2.46
C ARG A 378 -8.10 29.37 2.37
N GLU A 379 -8.88 30.41 2.07
CA GLU A 379 -10.35 30.39 2.00
C GLU A 379 -10.86 29.31 1.02
N LEU A 380 -10.24 29.19 -0.16
CA LEU A 380 -10.61 28.21 -1.18
C LEU A 380 -10.41 26.75 -0.73
N ASP A 381 -9.39 26.50 0.09
CA ASP A 381 -9.08 25.18 0.65
C ASP A 381 -9.84 24.91 1.98
N GLN A 382 -10.66 25.87 2.41
CA GLN A 382 -11.36 25.91 3.71
C GLN A 382 -10.43 25.65 4.90
N LEU A 383 -9.26 26.26 4.86
CA LEU A 383 -8.12 25.93 5.71
C LEU A 383 -7.56 27.18 6.42
N GLN A 384 -7.72 27.22 7.74
CA GLN A 384 -7.07 28.20 8.60
C GLN A 384 -6.39 27.48 9.78
N VAL A 385 -5.11 27.76 10.02
CA VAL A 385 -4.36 27.27 11.18
C VAL A 385 -3.16 28.18 11.50
N ASP A 386 -3.07 28.63 12.74
CA ASP A 386 -1.91 29.40 13.22
C ASP A 386 -0.81 28.46 13.72
N ILE A 387 0.46 28.86 13.62
CA ILE A 387 1.57 28.23 14.35
C ILE A 387 1.28 28.23 15.87
N ALA A 388 0.56 29.26 16.33
CA ALA A 388 0.13 29.38 17.72
C ALA A 388 -0.90 28.31 18.14
N ASP A 389 -1.67 27.71 17.22
CA ASP A 389 -2.51 26.55 17.54
C ASP A 389 -1.66 25.32 17.80
N CYS A 390 -0.69 25.03 16.94
CA CYS A 390 0.22 23.91 17.10
C CYS A 390 1.07 24.02 18.38
N GLU A 391 1.52 25.23 18.74
CA GLU A 391 2.16 25.51 20.03
C GLU A 391 1.22 25.23 21.21
N ARG A 392 -0.04 25.70 21.16
CA ARG A 392 -1.07 25.43 22.19
C ARG A 392 -1.39 23.94 22.34
N TRP A 393 -1.48 23.21 21.24
CA TRP A 393 -1.79 21.78 21.25
C TRP A 393 -0.63 20.97 21.84
N ARG A 394 0.61 21.25 21.41
CA ARG A 394 1.85 20.65 21.97
C ARG A 394 1.87 20.75 23.51
N ASP A 395 1.61 21.94 24.04
CA ASP A 395 1.70 22.16 25.49
C ASP A 395 0.61 21.38 26.24
N ARG A 396 -0.60 21.28 25.66
CA ARG A 396 -1.69 20.43 26.19
C ARG A 396 -1.37 18.93 26.14
N PHE A 397 -0.56 18.47 25.18
CA PHE A 397 -0.09 17.07 25.16
C PHE A 397 0.85 16.78 26.33
N TYR A 398 1.87 17.62 26.55
CA TYR A 398 2.77 17.45 27.69
C TYR A 398 2.01 17.52 29.02
N ASP A 399 1.10 18.50 29.20
CA ASP A 399 0.21 18.59 30.36
C ASP A 399 -0.57 17.28 30.60
N ALA A 400 -1.22 16.72 29.57
CA ALA A 400 -2.01 15.50 29.70
C ALA A 400 -1.16 14.26 30.02
N ILE A 401 0.04 14.17 29.44
CA ILE A 401 0.99 13.10 29.70
C ILE A 401 1.50 13.16 31.14
N HIS A 402 1.92 14.33 31.61
CA HIS A 402 2.41 14.55 32.98
C HIS A 402 1.30 14.40 34.03
N GLN A 403 0.06 14.71 33.67
CA GLN A 403 -1.13 14.46 34.50
C GLN A 403 -1.67 13.02 34.36
N GLY A 404 -1.00 12.15 33.59
CA GLY A 404 -1.38 10.75 33.34
C GLY A 404 -2.80 10.57 32.78
N SER A 405 -3.40 11.62 32.20
CA SER A 405 -4.82 11.64 31.86
C SER A 405 -5.20 12.71 30.84
N VAL A 406 -6.13 12.36 29.95
CA VAL A 406 -6.68 13.25 28.91
C VAL A 406 -8.06 13.77 29.29
N LEU A 407 -8.35 15.01 28.89
CA LEU A 407 -9.62 15.69 29.17
C LEU A 407 -10.68 15.28 28.16
N MET A 408 -11.78 14.69 28.63
CA MET A 408 -12.90 14.23 27.80
C MET A 408 -13.92 15.38 27.56
N PRO A 409 -14.76 15.33 26.52
CA PRO A 409 -15.70 16.41 26.18
C PRO A 409 -16.76 16.70 27.24
N ASN A 410 -16.99 15.76 28.17
CA ASN A 410 -17.90 15.91 29.31
C ASN A 410 -17.21 16.49 30.56
N GLY A 411 -15.95 16.91 30.47
CA GLY A 411 -15.16 17.45 31.58
C GLY A 411 -14.49 16.40 32.49
N ASN A 412 -14.79 15.11 32.30
CA ASN A 412 -14.12 14.02 33.02
C ASN A 412 -12.72 13.76 32.44
N ARG A 413 -11.92 12.96 33.15
CA ARG A 413 -10.58 12.54 32.72
C ARG A 413 -10.52 11.05 32.44
N GLU A 414 -9.94 10.66 31.30
CA GLU A 414 -9.59 9.27 30.99
C GLU A 414 -8.10 9.06 31.27
N LEU A 415 -7.76 7.95 31.94
CA LEU A 415 -6.38 7.64 32.34
C LEU A 415 -5.56 7.09 31.16
N LEU A 416 -4.34 7.58 31.00
CA LEU A 416 -3.35 7.07 30.04
C LEU A 416 -2.72 5.77 30.57
N THR A 417 -3.53 4.71 30.61
CA THR A 417 -3.18 3.40 31.20
C THR A 417 -2.10 2.65 30.40
N GLU A 418 -1.48 1.65 31.04
CA GLU A 418 -0.38 0.88 30.44
C GLU A 418 -0.74 0.10 29.16
N GLU A 419 -2.01 -0.32 29.02
CA GLU A 419 -2.51 -1.06 27.84
C GLU A 419 -3.14 -0.17 26.76
N LYS A 420 -3.55 1.08 27.08
CA LYS A 420 -4.31 1.94 26.15
C LYS A 420 -3.77 3.36 25.94
N GLY A 421 -2.93 3.88 26.84
CA GLY A 421 -2.50 5.28 26.84
C GLY A 421 -1.83 5.70 25.53
N ILE A 422 -0.96 4.84 24.99
CA ILE A 422 -0.29 5.09 23.70
C ILE A 422 -1.25 5.07 22.50
N ASP A 423 -2.30 4.25 22.54
CA ASP A 423 -3.30 4.19 21.46
C ASP A 423 -4.25 5.40 21.50
N VAL A 424 -4.66 5.82 22.71
CA VAL A 424 -5.41 7.06 22.92
C VAL A 424 -4.59 8.27 22.46
N LEU A 425 -3.32 8.37 22.84
CA LEU A 425 -2.43 9.43 22.38
C LEU A 425 -2.20 9.40 20.86
N GLY A 426 -2.06 8.23 20.25
CA GLY A 426 -1.90 8.11 18.80
C GLY A 426 -3.09 8.68 18.02
N ASN A 427 -4.31 8.40 18.49
CA ASN A 427 -5.53 8.95 17.90
C ASN A 427 -5.73 10.45 18.20
N LEU A 428 -5.22 10.96 19.32
CA LEU A 428 -5.23 12.39 19.65
C LEU A 428 -4.18 13.19 18.85
N LEU A 429 -2.98 12.64 18.64
CA LEU A 429 -1.82 13.40 18.13
C LEU A 429 -1.80 13.52 16.60
N GLU A 430 -2.29 12.50 15.89
CA GLU A 430 -2.29 12.43 14.43
C GLU A 430 -2.99 13.63 13.75
N ALA A 431 -4.27 13.97 13.98
CA ALA A 431 -5.29 13.28 14.78
C ALA A 431 -6.27 12.47 13.92
N SER A 432 -7.02 11.56 14.54
CA SER A 432 -8.07 10.76 13.89
C SER A 432 -9.47 11.11 14.37
N ILE A 433 -10.51 10.67 13.65
CA ILE A 433 -11.91 10.79 14.12
C ILE A 433 -12.23 9.93 15.38
N LEU A 434 -11.26 9.17 15.89
CA LEU A 434 -11.34 8.48 17.18
C LEU A 434 -10.77 9.33 18.32
N SER A 435 -10.12 10.46 18.02
CA SER A 435 -9.63 11.48 18.97
C SER A 435 -10.71 11.82 20.00
N PRO A 436 -10.54 11.46 21.30
CA PRO A 436 -11.57 11.69 22.30
C PRO A 436 -11.98 13.15 22.49
N ASN A 437 -11.11 14.12 22.18
CA ASN A 437 -11.40 15.55 22.35
C ASN A 437 -10.58 16.46 21.41
N MET A 438 -10.92 16.43 20.12
CA MET A 438 -10.31 17.28 19.08
C MET A 438 -10.30 18.78 19.44
N ASN A 439 -11.31 19.28 20.16
CA ASN A 439 -11.42 20.69 20.57
C ASN A 439 -10.31 21.12 21.55
N VAL A 440 -9.75 20.16 22.31
CA VAL A 440 -8.65 20.41 23.26
C VAL A 440 -7.30 20.08 22.62
N TYR A 441 -7.18 18.94 21.97
CA TYR A 441 -5.88 18.41 21.51
C TYR A 441 -5.55 18.71 20.04
N GLY A 442 -6.51 19.16 19.25
CA GLY A 442 -6.30 19.60 17.87
C GLY A 442 -6.01 18.49 16.88
N ASP A 443 -5.20 18.81 15.88
CA ASP A 443 -4.84 17.96 14.74
C ASP A 443 -3.32 18.10 14.46
N LEU A 444 -2.50 18.02 15.53
CA LEU A 444 -1.15 18.58 15.59
C LEU A 444 -0.17 18.03 14.54
N HIS A 445 -0.09 16.71 14.35
CA HIS A 445 0.80 16.13 13.34
C HIS A 445 0.36 16.52 11.91
N ASN A 446 -0.91 16.33 11.58
CA ASN A 446 -1.47 16.65 10.26
C ASN A 446 -1.32 18.14 9.93
N MET A 447 -1.55 19.04 10.90
CA MET A 447 -1.35 20.48 10.71
C MET A 447 0.13 20.87 10.62
N GLY A 448 1.03 20.12 11.25
CA GLY A 448 2.48 20.23 11.01
C GLY A 448 2.85 19.94 9.56
N HIS A 449 2.28 18.87 8.96
CA HIS A 449 2.43 18.60 7.53
C HIS A 449 1.87 19.73 6.66
N VAL A 450 0.72 20.32 7.02
CA VAL A 450 0.11 21.46 6.30
C VAL A 450 0.96 22.73 6.35
N LEU A 451 1.40 23.16 7.53
CA LEU A 451 2.20 24.38 7.73
C LEU A 451 3.56 24.29 7.00
N LEU A 452 4.16 23.10 6.97
CA LEU A 452 5.35 22.80 6.16
C LEU A 452 5.04 22.75 4.65
N GLY A 453 3.92 22.13 4.29
CA GLY A 453 3.48 21.96 2.90
C GLY A 453 3.22 23.27 2.17
N LEU A 454 2.66 24.25 2.88
CA LEU A 454 2.18 25.54 2.35
C LEU A 454 3.04 26.74 2.75
N CYS A 455 4.19 26.56 3.42
CA CYS A 455 5.06 27.67 3.86
C CYS A 455 5.52 28.63 2.74
N HIS A 456 5.43 28.21 1.47
CA HIS A 456 5.75 29.01 0.29
C HIS A 456 4.57 29.87 -0.23
N ASP A 457 3.32 29.47 0.01
CA ASP A 457 2.10 30.17 -0.40
C ASP A 457 0.98 30.02 0.65
N PRO A 458 1.19 30.51 1.90
CA PRO A 458 0.35 30.17 3.05
C PRO A 458 -1.04 30.82 3.02
N ASP A 459 -1.25 31.82 2.17
CA ASP A 459 -2.52 32.52 1.98
C ASP A 459 -3.10 32.41 0.55
N GLY A 460 -2.53 31.54 -0.28
CA GLY A 460 -3.06 31.24 -1.62
C GLY A 460 -2.86 32.34 -2.65
N ARG A 461 -2.15 33.44 -2.30
CA ARG A 461 -1.99 34.61 -3.17
C ARG A 461 -1.28 34.30 -4.50
N ASN A 462 -0.47 33.25 -4.54
CA ASN A 462 0.26 32.82 -5.75
C ASN A 462 -0.49 31.71 -6.51
N LEU A 463 -1.62 31.23 -5.99
CA LEU A 463 -2.41 30.10 -6.51
C LEU A 463 -1.62 28.78 -6.58
N GLU A 464 -0.66 28.60 -5.68
CA GLU A 464 0.15 27.38 -5.61
C GLU A 464 -0.53 26.25 -4.83
N THR A 465 -0.08 25.03 -5.09
CA THR A 465 -0.50 23.79 -4.40
C THR A 465 0.35 23.55 -3.14
N PHE A 466 -0.07 22.65 -2.26
CA PHE A 466 0.81 22.13 -1.22
C PHE A 466 2.00 21.35 -1.83
N SER A 467 3.15 21.38 -1.15
CA SER A 467 4.36 20.62 -1.54
C SER A 467 4.37 19.17 -1.04
N THR A 468 5.34 18.37 -1.49
CA THR A 468 5.41 16.90 -1.27
C THR A 468 5.31 16.45 0.19
N ILE A 469 5.82 17.24 1.15
CA ILE A 469 5.68 16.92 2.57
C ILE A 469 4.22 16.80 3.03
N ALA A 470 3.27 17.41 2.31
CA ALA A 470 1.84 17.35 2.56
C ALA A 470 1.09 16.38 1.62
N ASP A 471 1.69 15.28 1.17
CA ASP A 471 0.98 14.12 0.59
C ASP A 471 1.63 12.80 1.09
N PRO A 472 0.87 11.86 1.71
CA PRO A 472 1.43 10.60 2.20
C PRO A 472 2.19 9.76 1.15
N ALA A 473 1.93 9.89 -0.15
CA ALA A 473 2.67 9.19 -1.20
C ALA A 473 4.04 9.82 -1.53
N THR A 474 4.32 11.04 -1.06
CA THR A 474 5.57 11.77 -1.36
C THR A 474 6.24 12.39 -0.14
N SER A 475 5.63 12.34 1.04
CA SER A 475 6.11 13.06 2.22
C SER A 475 7.45 12.56 2.76
N MET A 476 7.69 11.25 2.71
CA MET A 476 8.97 10.65 3.14
C MET A 476 10.18 11.07 2.29
N ARG A 477 9.93 11.66 1.10
CA ARG A 477 11.00 12.21 0.25
C ARG A 477 11.68 13.42 0.88
N ASP A 478 10.95 14.18 1.68
CA ASP A 478 11.42 15.45 2.23
C ASP A 478 12.27 15.23 3.52
N PRO A 479 13.50 15.75 3.64
CA PRO A 479 14.30 15.67 4.87
C PRO A 479 13.58 16.16 6.14
N VAL A 480 12.64 17.11 6.00
CA VAL A 480 11.93 17.72 7.14
C VAL A 480 10.76 16.86 7.63
N PHE A 481 10.29 15.89 6.85
CA PHE A 481 9.38 14.84 7.32
C PHE A 481 9.93 14.18 8.57
N PHE A 482 11.20 13.77 8.53
CA PHE A 482 11.87 13.11 9.64
C PHE A 482 12.14 14.06 10.81
N ARG A 483 12.26 15.37 10.57
CA ARG A 483 12.37 16.38 11.64
C ARG A 483 11.04 16.59 12.37
N LEU A 484 9.91 16.58 11.65
CA LEU A 484 8.56 16.62 12.22
C LEU A 484 8.27 15.31 12.97
N HIS A 485 8.46 14.16 12.33
CA HIS A 485 8.18 12.84 12.94
C HIS A 485 9.09 12.53 14.13
N ALA A 486 10.33 13.04 14.19
CA ALA A 486 11.14 12.96 15.40
C ALA A 486 10.63 13.85 16.55
N PHE A 487 9.89 14.93 16.27
CA PHE A 487 9.17 15.69 17.30
C PHE A 487 7.88 15.00 17.75
N VAL A 488 7.17 14.33 16.83
CA VAL A 488 5.99 13.52 17.14
C VAL A 488 6.35 12.29 17.99
N ASP A 489 7.42 11.56 17.64
CA ASP A 489 7.96 10.46 18.45
C ASP A 489 8.39 10.95 19.84
N ASP A 490 9.01 12.12 19.98
CA ASP A 490 9.43 12.68 21.27
C ASP A 490 8.26 12.85 22.26
N ILE A 491 7.08 13.28 21.79
CA ILE A 491 5.85 13.35 22.59
C ILE A 491 5.39 11.95 23.01
N PHE A 492 5.48 10.95 22.12
CA PHE A 492 5.19 9.56 22.48
C PHE A 492 6.23 8.97 23.45
N GLN A 493 7.52 9.27 23.30
CA GLN A 493 8.59 8.82 24.19
C GLN A 493 8.48 9.41 25.59
N GLU A 494 7.94 10.63 25.73
CA GLU A 494 7.61 11.21 27.04
C GLU A 494 6.56 10.34 27.75
N HIS A 495 5.46 9.98 27.08
CA HIS A 495 4.47 9.05 27.66
C HIS A 495 5.08 7.67 27.96
N LYS A 496 5.83 7.08 27.02
CA LYS A 496 6.55 5.80 27.24
C LYS A 496 7.52 5.85 28.42
N SER A 497 8.02 7.04 28.79
CA SER A 497 8.88 7.26 29.94
C SER A 497 8.12 7.36 31.28
N THR A 498 6.82 7.68 31.25
CA THR A 498 5.93 7.59 32.43
C THR A 498 5.46 6.17 32.75
N LEU A 499 5.62 5.20 31.83
CA LEU A 499 5.12 3.84 32.00
C LEU A 499 5.99 3.02 32.99
N PRO A 500 5.38 2.08 33.75
CA PRO A 500 6.12 1.08 34.52
C PRO A 500 7.12 0.31 33.64
N ARG A 501 8.39 0.36 34.07
CA ARG A 501 9.52 -0.35 33.46
C ARG A 501 9.30 -1.87 33.57
N TYR A 502 9.75 -2.63 32.58
CA TYR A 502 9.59 -4.09 32.62
C TYR A 502 10.56 -4.75 33.60
N ASP A 503 10.00 -5.35 34.66
CA ASP A 503 10.74 -6.19 35.60
C ASP A 503 11.22 -7.51 34.97
N VAL A 504 12.03 -8.26 35.73
CA VAL A 504 12.66 -9.51 35.28
C VAL A 504 11.65 -10.63 35.03
N ASN A 505 10.49 -10.63 35.70
CA ASN A 505 9.43 -11.63 35.45
C ASN A 505 8.62 -11.30 34.18
N ARG A 506 8.42 -10.01 33.88
CA ARG A 506 7.70 -9.56 32.68
C ARG A 506 8.50 -9.79 31.39
N LEU A 507 9.84 -9.70 31.45
CA LEU A 507 10.75 -10.01 30.35
C LEU A 507 11.19 -11.48 30.30
N GLY A 508 11.36 -12.12 31.46
CA GLY A 508 11.88 -13.47 31.59
C GLY A 508 10.98 -14.55 30.98
N TYR A 509 11.57 -15.67 30.56
CA TYR A 509 10.82 -16.88 30.25
C TYR A 509 11.43 -18.10 30.96
N ASN A 510 10.88 -18.44 32.12
CA ASN A 510 11.46 -19.42 33.04
C ASN A 510 11.75 -20.78 32.39
N GLY A 511 13.01 -21.20 32.46
CA GLY A 511 13.50 -22.46 31.86
C GLY A 511 13.75 -22.40 30.35
N ILE A 512 13.63 -21.24 29.70
CA ILE A 512 14.13 -21.01 28.34
C ILE A 512 15.40 -20.15 28.42
N THR A 513 16.49 -20.63 27.81
CA THR A 513 17.76 -19.89 27.70
C THR A 513 18.20 -19.80 26.25
N VAL A 514 18.46 -18.60 25.72
CA VAL A 514 19.06 -18.43 24.39
C VAL A 514 20.58 -18.52 24.55
N ARG A 515 21.19 -19.56 23.98
CA ARG A 515 22.63 -19.85 24.12
C ARG A 515 23.47 -19.06 23.13
N SER A 516 22.97 -18.84 21.91
CA SER A 516 23.55 -17.92 20.93
C SER A 516 22.54 -17.52 19.87
N VAL A 517 22.78 -16.40 19.22
CA VAL A 517 22.32 -16.11 17.86
C VAL A 517 23.53 -15.89 16.95
N ASP A 518 23.43 -16.34 15.71
CA ASP A 518 24.40 -16.11 14.65
C ASP A 518 23.68 -15.81 13.33
N ILE A 519 24.34 -15.09 12.42
CA ILE A 519 23.91 -14.88 11.03
C ILE A 519 24.85 -15.61 10.07
N GLU A 520 24.27 -16.34 9.13
CA GLU A 520 24.96 -16.89 7.96
C GLU A 520 24.46 -16.21 6.67
N THR A 521 25.34 -15.47 6.00
CA THR A 521 25.10 -14.81 4.71
C THR A 521 25.97 -15.50 3.64
N PRO A 522 25.44 -15.96 2.49
CA PRO A 522 26.20 -16.66 1.48
C PRO A 522 27.43 -15.89 0.97
N GLY A 523 28.58 -16.56 0.98
CA GLY A 523 29.86 -15.99 0.56
C GLY A 523 30.46 -14.93 1.49
N ALA A 524 29.88 -14.71 2.68
CA ALA A 524 30.37 -13.76 3.68
C ALA A 524 31.00 -14.47 4.91
N PRO A 525 31.84 -13.76 5.70
CA PRO A 525 32.16 -14.18 7.05
C PRO A 525 30.90 -14.37 7.90
N LYS A 526 31.00 -15.25 8.90
CA LYS A 526 29.95 -15.41 9.91
C LYS A 526 29.66 -14.07 10.59
N ASN A 527 28.38 -13.72 10.75
CA ASN A 527 27.91 -12.44 11.31
C ASN A 527 28.23 -11.17 10.46
N GLU A 528 28.60 -11.31 9.18
CA GLU A 528 28.60 -10.21 8.20
C GLU A 528 27.28 -10.19 7.41
N LEU A 529 26.58 -9.05 7.44
CA LEU A 529 25.47 -8.73 6.54
C LEU A 529 26.01 -7.95 5.34
N ARG A 530 25.46 -8.18 4.15
CA ARG A 530 25.94 -7.55 2.91
C ARG A 530 24.87 -6.77 2.19
N THR A 531 25.23 -5.56 1.77
CA THR A 531 24.37 -4.63 1.04
C THR A 531 25.08 -4.14 -0.23
N PHE A 532 24.30 -3.79 -1.25
CA PHE A 532 24.76 -3.33 -2.56
C PHE A 532 23.63 -2.59 -3.29
N TRP A 533 23.89 -2.01 -4.47
CA TRP A 533 22.83 -1.44 -5.31
C TRP A 533 22.21 -2.51 -6.22
N LYS A 534 20.88 -2.53 -6.34
CA LYS A 534 20.18 -3.28 -7.40
C LYS A 534 19.53 -2.32 -8.39
N LYS A 535 19.49 -2.72 -9.66
CA LYS A 535 18.67 -2.12 -10.72
C LYS A 535 17.55 -3.09 -11.10
N ASP A 536 16.32 -2.59 -11.04
CA ASP A 536 15.11 -3.28 -11.50
C ASP A 536 14.26 -2.34 -12.38
N ASP A 537 13.38 -2.95 -13.17
CA ASP A 537 12.48 -2.28 -14.11
C ASP A 537 11.04 -2.32 -13.62
N VAL A 538 10.32 -1.20 -13.73
CA VAL A 538 8.89 -1.08 -13.39
C VAL A 538 8.15 -0.47 -14.57
N ASP A 539 6.99 -1.05 -14.91
CA ASP A 539 6.19 -0.56 -16.04
C ASP A 539 5.35 0.66 -15.64
N LEU A 540 5.56 1.79 -16.31
CA LEU A 540 4.77 3.02 -16.12
C LEU A 540 3.54 3.08 -17.04
N SER A 541 3.38 2.11 -17.96
CA SER A 541 2.40 2.16 -19.05
C SER A 541 0.96 2.43 -18.59
N ARG A 542 0.57 1.95 -17.42
CA ARG A 542 -0.80 2.00 -16.89
C ARG A 542 -1.22 3.38 -16.37
N GLY A 543 -0.26 4.26 -16.05
CA GLY A 543 -0.47 5.63 -15.55
C GLY A 543 -0.10 6.73 -16.55
N MET A 544 0.38 6.37 -17.74
CA MET A 544 0.80 7.32 -18.78
C MET A 544 -0.35 7.76 -19.69
N ASP A 545 -1.26 8.57 -19.17
CA ASP A 545 -2.47 9.01 -19.89
C ASP A 545 -2.22 9.58 -21.30
N PHE A 546 -3.11 9.19 -22.22
CA PHE A 546 -3.12 9.58 -23.63
C PHE A 546 -1.79 9.27 -24.35
N THR A 547 -1.27 8.06 -24.16
CA THR A 547 -0.12 7.51 -24.91
C THR A 547 -0.47 6.14 -25.53
N PRO A 548 0.24 5.69 -26.58
CA PRO A 548 0.12 4.33 -27.10
C PRO A 548 0.27 3.26 -26.01
N ARG A 549 -0.43 2.13 -26.18
CA ARG A 549 -0.39 1.00 -25.24
C ARG A 549 0.92 0.18 -25.35
N GLY A 550 0.97 -0.92 -24.60
CA GLY A 550 2.18 -1.71 -24.36
C GLY A 550 3.12 -1.06 -23.35
N ASN A 551 4.02 -1.88 -22.81
CA ASN A 551 4.88 -1.57 -21.68
C ASN A 551 5.79 -0.35 -21.96
N VAL A 552 6.06 0.46 -20.94
CA VAL A 552 7.01 1.56 -20.92
C VAL A 552 7.78 1.51 -19.61
N PHE A 553 8.86 0.73 -19.60
CA PHE A 553 9.65 0.48 -18.40
C PHE A 553 10.48 1.70 -17.99
N ALA A 554 10.49 2.01 -16.70
CA ALA A 554 11.50 2.85 -16.06
C ALA A 554 12.40 1.99 -15.17
N ARG A 555 13.71 2.26 -15.24
CA ARG A 555 14.77 1.53 -14.55
C ARG A 555 15.28 2.37 -13.39
N PHE A 556 15.10 1.90 -12.16
CA PHE A 556 15.55 2.61 -10.96
C PHE A 556 16.67 1.86 -10.24
N THR A 557 17.51 2.59 -9.53
CA THR A 557 18.59 2.02 -8.69
C THR A 557 18.20 2.17 -7.22
N HIS A 558 18.18 1.08 -6.47
CA HIS A 558 17.79 1.06 -5.06
C HIS A 558 18.74 0.20 -4.22
N LEU A 559 18.69 0.35 -2.89
CA LEU A 559 19.45 -0.50 -1.98
C LEU A 559 18.92 -1.94 -2.03
N GLN A 560 19.81 -2.91 -1.85
CA GLN A 560 19.47 -4.33 -1.74
C GLN A 560 20.43 -5.02 -0.76
N HIS A 561 19.98 -6.09 -0.11
CA HIS A 561 20.82 -6.96 0.71
C HIS A 561 21.02 -8.35 0.07
N THR A 562 22.04 -9.09 0.49
CA THR A 562 22.13 -10.53 0.23
C THR A 562 21.24 -11.26 1.23
N ASP A 563 20.47 -12.26 0.79
CA ASP A 563 19.68 -13.08 1.71
C ASP A 563 20.55 -13.84 2.72
N PHE A 564 20.01 -14.06 3.90
CA PHE A 564 20.75 -14.64 5.02
C PHE A 564 19.82 -15.45 5.95
N VAL A 565 20.43 -16.23 6.83
CA VAL A 565 19.71 -17.09 7.78
C VAL A 565 20.14 -16.73 9.21
N TYR A 566 19.16 -16.45 10.07
CA TYR A 566 19.36 -16.42 11.52
C TYR A 566 19.45 -17.86 12.03
N LYS A 567 20.47 -18.17 12.83
CA LYS A 567 20.59 -19.44 13.57
C LYS A 567 20.61 -19.16 15.06
N ILE A 568 19.56 -19.59 15.76
CA ILE A 568 19.35 -19.30 17.18
C ILE A 568 19.38 -20.62 17.95
N GLN A 569 20.33 -20.76 18.87
CA GLN A 569 20.46 -21.92 19.75
C GLN A 569 19.69 -21.67 21.05
N VAL A 570 18.75 -22.55 21.39
CA VAL A 570 17.83 -22.37 22.51
C VAL A 570 17.74 -23.63 23.36
N GLU A 571 17.93 -23.49 24.66
CA GLU A 571 17.77 -24.57 25.62
C GLU A 571 16.46 -24.40 26.40
N ASN A 572 15.60 -25.42 26.32
CA ASN A 572 14.42 -25.58 27.17
C ASN A 572 14.77 -26.56 28.30
N SER A 573 15.06 -26.04 29.50
CA SER A 573 15.41 -26.83 30.68
C SER A 573 14.19 -27.39 31.42
N THR A 574 13.01 -27.44 30.79
CA THR A 574 11.77 -27.96 31.40
C THR A 574 11.34 -29.29 30.79
N ASN A 575 10.55 -30.05 31.54
CA ASN A 575 10.19 -31.43 31.20
C ASN A 575 9.18 -31.57 30.04
N GLY A 576 8.72 -30.47 29.44
CA GLY A 576 7.71 -30.46 28.38
C GLY A 576 8.00 -29.44 27.28
N PRO A 577 7.32 -29.56 26.13
CA PRO A 577 7.43 -28.56 25.07
C PRO A 577 6.88 -27.21 25.55
N LYS A 578 7.47 -26.13 25.04
CA LYS A 578 7.05 -24.74 25.32
C LYS A 578 6.85 -23.98 24.01
N VAL A 579 5.97 -22.99 24.01
CA VAL A 579 5.73 -22.12 22.85
C VAL A 579 6.22 -20.72 23.19
N GLY A 580 7.08 -20.15 22.34
CA GLY A 580 7.63 -18.82 22.54
C GLY A 580 7.52 -17.96 21.29
N THR A 581 7.48 -16.65 21.48
CA THR A 581 7.56 -15.67 20.41
C THR A 581 9.02 -15.22 20.27
N VAL A 582 9.66 -15.57 19.17
CA VAL A 582 10.97 -15.01 18.78
C VAL A 582 10.75 -13.58 18.33
N ARG A 583 11.58 -12.66 18.84
CA ARG A 583 11.61 -11.25 18.45
C ARG A 583 13.05 -10.88 18.12
N ILE A 584 13.27 -10.34 16.92
CA ILE A 584 14.60 -10.02 16.40
C ILE A 584 14.68 -8.52 16.14
N PHE A 585 15.68 -7.86 16.70
CA PHE A 585 15.96 -6.45 16.50
C PHE A 585 17.45 -6.22 16.17
N LEU A 586 17.76 -5.07 15.59
CA LEU A 586 19.13 -4.64 15.25
C LEU A 586 19.32 -3.17 15.63
N ALA A 587 20.47 -2.81 16.20
CA ALA A 587 20.83 -1.41 16.48
C ALA A 587 22.27 -1.10 16.02
N PRO A 588 22.59 0.17 15.71
CA PRO A 588 23.97 0.60 15.61
C PRO A 588 24.65 0.47 16.99
N LYS A 589 25.92 0.03 17.01
CA LYS A 589 26.68 -0.13 18.27
C LYS A 589 27.19 1.20 18.83
N PHE A 590 27.50 2.14 17.94
CA PHE A 590 28.10 3.43 18.25
C PHE A 590 27.21 4.60 17.83
N ASP A 591 27.39 5.74 18.50
CA ASP A 591 26.76 7.01 18.15
C ASP A 591 27.55 7.80 17.07
N GLU A 592 27.15 9.04 16.83
CA GLU A 592 27.76 9.98 15.87
C GLU A 592 29.25 10.22 16.09
N ARG A 593 29.72 10.02 17.32
CA ARG A 593 31.09 10.30 17.77
C ARG A 593 31.95 9.04 17.75
N GLY A 594 31.37 7.89 17.37
CA GLY A 594 32.01 6.59 17.42
C GLY A 594 32.13 6.02 18.84
N VAL A 595 31.30 6.46 19.80
CA VAL A 595 31.31 5.94 21.18
C VAL A 595 30.07 5.11 21.51
N ASN A 596 30.19 4.21 22.49
CA ASN A 596 29.06 3.40 22.99
C ASN A 596 27.95 4.33 23.53
N MET A 597 26.71 4.00 23.21
CA MET A 597 25.53 4.67 23.75
C MET A 597 25.17 4.13 25.16
N LEU A 598 24.50 4.96 25.95
CA LEU A 598 23.72 4.43 27.08
C LEU A 598 22.50 3.70 26.53
N PHE A 599 22.12 2.58 27.15
CA PHE A 599 21.03 1.74 26.65
C PHE A 599 19.68 2.46 26.58
N ARG A 600 19.42 3.41 27.49
CA ARG A 600 18.23 4.28 27.45
C ARG A 600 18.08 5.08 26.15
N ASP A 601 19.21 5.37 25.49
CA ASP A 601 19.31 6.15 24.25
C ASP A 601 19.41 5.19 23.04
N GLN A 602 20.12 4.07 23.19
CA GLN A 602 20.22 3.00 22.18
C GLN A 602 18.88 2.29 21.92
N ARG A 603 18.00 2.15 22.94
CA ARG A 603 16.68 1.49 22.81
C ARG A 603 15.84 2.07 21.66
N LEU A 604 15.99 3.37 21.39
CA LEU A 604 15.27 4.11 20.35
C LEU A 604 15.78 3.82 18.93
N LEU A 605 16.96 3.21 18.80
CA LEU A 605 17.59 2.85 17.53
C LEU A 605 17.52 1.35 17.22
N PHE A 606 16.87 0.53 18.07
CA PHE A 606 16.57 -0.86 17.76
C PHE A 606 15.43 -0.92 16.74
N ILE A 607 15.76 -1.33 15.51
CA ILE A 607 14.80 -1.60 14.45
C ILE A 607 14.34 -3.07 14.58
N GLU A 608 13.03 -3.32 14.60
CA GLU A 608 12.48 -4.69 14.51
C GLU A 608 12.81 -5.23 13.12
N LEU A 609 13.28 -6.48 13.06
CA LEU A 609 13.60 -7.19 11.82
C LEU A 609 12.65 -8.36 11.56
N ASP A 610 12.15 -9.01 12.62
CA ASP A 610 11.28 -10.19 12.51
C ASP A 610 10.61 -10.55 13.85
N LYS A 611 9.41 -11.14 13.79
CA LYS A 611 8.63 -11.61 14.95
C LYS A 611 7.79 -12.82 14.58
N PHE A 612 8.05 -13.98 15.20
CA PHE A 612 7.39 -15.25 14.84
C PHE A 612 7.30 -16.23 16.01
N THR A 613 6.37 -17.19 15.92
CA THR A 613 6.11 -18.18 16.99
C THR A 613 6.89 -19.47 16.75
N VAL A 614 7.45 -20.08 17.81
CA VAL A 614 8.20 -21.34 17.76
C VAL A 614 7.82 -22.30 18.88
N THR A 615 7.86 -23.60 18.60
CA THR A 615 7.66 -24.67 19.60
C THR A 615 9.00 -25.30 19.99
N LEU A 616 9.45 -25.01 21.22
CA LEU A 616 10.70 -25.45 21.81
C LEU A 616 10.52 -26.81 22.51
N LYS A 617 11.15 -27.85 21.97
CA LYS A 617 11.20 -29.19 22.60
C LYS A 617 12.13 -29.15 23.83
N PRO A 618 11.97 -30.03 24.83
CA PRO A 618 12.92 -30.15 25.94
C PRO A 618 14.38 -30.34 25.47
N LYS A 619 15.34 -29.82 26.25
CA LYS A 619 16.77 -29.74 25.94
C LYS A 619 17.07 -28.72 24.81
N SER A 620 18.07 -28.99 23.98
CA SER A 620 18.56 -28.06 22.95
C SER A 620 17.69 -28.06 21.69
N ASN A 621 17.49 -26.87 21.12
CA ASN A 621 16.80 -26.59 19.87
C ASN A 621 17.71 -25.69 19.01
N MET A 622 17.74 -25.94 17.71
CA MET A 622 18.22 -24.98 16.72
C MET A 622 17.00 -24.41 15.99
N ILE A 623 16.88 -23.09 15.94
CA ILE A 623 15.91 -22.38 15.11
C ILE A 623 16.67 -21.80 13.93
N GLU A 624 16.24 -22.12 12.71
CA GLU A 624 16.70 -21.47 11.48
C GLU A 624 15.56 -20.66 10.88
N ARG A 625 15.84 -19.44 10.43
CA ARG A 625 14.84 -18.48 9.90
C ARG A 625 15.48 -17.63 8.80
N ARG A 626 14.85 -17.51 7.63
CA ARG A 626 15.40 -16.76 6.49
C ARG A 626 15.04 -15.28 6.57
N SER A 627 15.88 -14.41 6.01
CA SER A 627 15.59 -13.00 5.77
C SER A 627 14.31 -12.74 4.97
N THR A 628 13.96 -13.67 4.08
CA THR A 628 12.78 -13.62 3.21
C THR A 628 11.47 -14.04 3.88
N ASP A 629 11.52 -14.65 5.08
CA ASP A 629 10.31 -15.10 5.79
C ASP A 629 9.75 -14.03 6.76
N SER A 630 10.36 -12.85 6.82
CA SER A 630 10.13 -11.85 7.88
C SER A 630 8.68 -11.36 7.95
N SER A 631 8.14 -11.26 9.17
CA SER A 631 6.81 -10.68 9.43
C SER A 631 6.76 -9.14 9.39
N LEU A 632 7.84 -8.49 8.91
CA LEU A 632 7.91 -7.04 8.67
C LEU A 632 7.65 -6.67 7.20
N THR A 633 8.09 -7.52 6.27
CA THR A 633 8.34 -7.11 4.89
C THR A 633 7.39 -7.72 3.87
N ILE A 634 7.37 -7.11 2.68
CA ILE A 634 6.79 -7.69 1.47
C ILE A 634 7.88 -7.85 0.38
N PRO A 635 7.87 -8.95 -0.40
CA PRO A 635 8.73 -9.13 -1.56
C PRO A 635 8.62 -8.01 -2.59
N PHE A 636 9.68 -7.86 -3.40
CA PHE A 636 9.79 -6.84 -4.45
C PHE A 636 8.62 -6.90 -5.43
N GLU A 637 8.24 -8.12 -5.82
CA GLU A 637 7.15 -8.39 -6.76
C GLU A 637 5.80 -7.87 -6.22
N ARG A 638 5.57 -7.94 -4.91
CA ARG A 638 4.34 -7.40 -4.31
C ARG A 638 4.31 -5.87 -4.26
N THR A 639 5.48 -5.24 -4.39
CA THR A 639 5.64 -3.79 -4.37
C THR A 639 5.49 -3.19 -5.78
N PHE A 640 5.86 -3.94 -6.83
CA PHE A 640 6.05 -3.40 -8.19
C PHE A 640 5.48 -4.22 -9.37
N ARG A 641 4.84 -5.39 -9.16
CA ARG A 641 4.36 -6.25 -10.26
C ARG A 641 2.94 -5.93 -10.70
N ASN A 642 2.76 -5.73 -12.01
CA ASN A 642 1.46 -5.76 -12.68
C ASN A 642 0.68 -7.04 -12.30
N LEU A 643 -0.44 -6.84 -11.60
CA LEU A 643 -1.27 -7.91 -11.02
C LEU A 643 -2.03 -8.77 -12.04
N GLN A 644 -2.10 -8.36 -13.31
CA GLN A 644 -2.84 -9.09 -14.34
C GLN A 644 -2.00 -10.22 -14.97
N LEU A 645 -0.73 -9.96 -15.27
CA LEU A 645 0.11 -10.81 -16.13
C LEU A 645 0.48 -12.18 -15.54
N ASN A 646 0.25 -12.44 -14.26
CA ASN A 646 0.73 -13.64 -13.56
C ASN A 646 -0.23 -14.22 -12.51
N ARG A 647 -1.52 -13.81 -12.49
CA ARG A 647 -2.45 -14.24 -11.44
C ARG A 647 -2.82 -15.73 -11.60
N PRO A 648 -2.57 -16.60 -10.59
CA PRO A 648 -2.94 -18.01 -10.67
C PRO A 648 -4.45 -18.21 -10.77
N GLY A 649 -4.88 -19.23 -11.52
CA GLY A 649 -6.30 -19.49 -11.77
C GLY A 649 -7.12 -19.97 -10.56
N GLY A 650 -6.49 -20.27 -9.43
CA GLY A 650 -7.16 -20.73 -8.20
C GLY A 650 -6.22 -21.46 -7.22
N GLY A 651 -6.79 -21.89 -6.09
CA GLY A 651 -6.12 -22.70 -5.08
C GLY A 651 -5.12 -21.91 -4.20
N ALA A 652 -4.32 -22.63 -3.41
CA ALA A 652 -3.38 -22.03 -2.46
C ALA A 652 -2.42 -21.03 -3.11
N ALA A 653 -2.00 -21.24 -4.36
CA ALA A 653 -1.17 -20.29 -5.11
C ALA A 653 -1.86 -18.95 -5.41
N LEU A 654 -3.20 -18.92 -5.49
CA LEU A 654 -3.97 -17.67 -5.60
C LEU A 654 -4.12 -16.99 -4.23
N ASP A 655 -4.20 -17.75 -3.14
CA ASP A 655 -4.18 -17.18 -1.78
C ASP A 655 -2.77 -16.64 -1.43
N GLU A 656 -1.71 -17.34 -1.85
CA GLU A 656 -0.31 -16.87 -1.97
C GLU A 656 -0.08 -15.89 -3.15
N PHE A 657 -1.14 -15.27 -3.67
CA PHE A 657 -1.07 -14.13 -4.59
C PHE A 657 -1.88 -12.94 -4.06
N ASN A 658 -3.03 -13.18 -3.43
CA ASN A 658 -4.03 -12.23 -2.91
C ASN A 658 -3.57 -11.42 -1.66
N PHE A 659 -2.34 -10.93 -1.64
CA PHE A 659 -1.78 -10.14 -0.53
C PHE A 659 -2.28 -8.70 -0.46
N CYS A 660 -2.20 -8.12 0.74
CA CYS A 660 -2.39 -6.71 1.03
C CYS A 660 -1.14 -5.89 0.64
N GLY A 661 -1.29 -4.73 0.00
CA GLY A 661 -0.15 -3.88 -0.43
C GLY A 661 0.60 -3.15 0.70
N CYS A 662 0.20 -3.31 1.97
CA CYS A 662 0.91 -2.73 3.10
C CYS A 662 2.02 -3.68 3.57
N GLY A 663 3.27 -3.23 3.50
CA GLY A 663 4.40 -3.82 4.19
C GLY A 663 5.70 -3.10 3.88
N TRP A 664 6.74 -3.27 4.71
CA TRP A 664 8.04 -2.65 4.43
C TRP A 664 8.69 -3.34 3.20
N PRO A 665 9.34 -2.63 2.26
CA PRO A 665 9.98 -3.29 1.13
C PRO A 665 11.13 -4.19 1.59
N GLN A 666 11.14 -5.46 1.16
CA GLN A 666 12.17 -6.45 1.52
C GLN A 666 13.60 -5.94 1.29
N HIS A 667 13.84 -5.21 0.19
CA HIS A 667 15.17 -4.71 -0.16
C HIS A 667 15.72 -3.65 0.81
N MET A 668 14.86 -3.07 1.65
CA MET A 668 15.21 -2.13 2.73
C MET A 668 15.15 -2.78 4.13
N LEU A 669 15.07 -4.11 4.25
CA LEU A 669 15.03 -4.82 5.54
C LEU A 669 16.24 -4.46 6.43
N ILE A 670 17.43 -4.42 5.82
CA ILE A 670 18.71 -4.13 6.47
C ILE A 670 19.19 -2.72 6.03
N PRO A 671 19.65 -1.86 6.95
CA PRO A 671 20.23 -0.55 6.62
C PRO A 671 21.44 -0.66 5.68
N LYS A 672 21.79 0.41 4.97
CA LYS A 672 22.93 0.41 4.03
C LYS A 672 24.25 -0.01 4.67
N GLY A 673 24.54 0.43 5.89
CA GLY A 673 25.86 0.24 6.50
C GLY A 673 26.97 0.98 5.76
N SER A 674 28.23 0.54 5.89
CA SER A 674 29.38 1.26 5.32
C SER A 674 30.35 0.35 4.55
N PRO A 675 31.19 0.89 3.64
CA PRO A 675 32.22 0.12 2.93
C PRO A 675 33.26 -0.53 3.83
N GLU A 676 33.60 0.13 4.94
CA GLU A 676 34.52 -0.36 5.95
C GLU A 676 33.91 -1.51 6.78
N GLY A 677 32.57 -1.55 6.86
CA GLY A 677 31.79 -2.45 7.70
C GLY A 677 31.29 -1.73 8.96
N MET A 678 29.98 -1.49 9.05
CA MET A 678 29.35 -0.78 10.16
C MET A 678 29.08 -1.72 11.35
N PRO A 679 29.65 -1.50 12.55
CA PRO A 679 29.44 -2.34 13.72
C PRO A 679 28.04 -2.13 14.32
N CYS A 680 27.31 -3.22 14.47
CA CYS A 680 25.92 -3.26 14.93
C CYS A 680 25.71 -4.37 15.97
N GLU A 681 24.67 -4.26 16.76
CA GLU A 681 24.28 -5.26 17.77
C GLU A 681 22.93 -5.88 17.37
N LEU A 682 22.97 -7.16 16.98
CA LEU A 682 21.78 -7.97 16.75
C LEU A 682 21.28 -8.49 18.11
N PHE A 683 20.02 -8.25 18.42
CA PHE A 683 19.35 -8.73 19.62
C PHE A 683 18.26 -9.74 19.26
N VAL A 684 18.22 -10.85 20.01
CA VAL A 684 17.13 -11.83 19.95
C VAL A 684 16.56 -12.06 21.34
N MET A 685 15.23 -12.02 21.43
CA MET A 685 14.45 -12.42 22.61
C MET A 685 13.51 -13.57 22.25
N ILE A 686 13.27 -14.46 23.21
CA ILE A 686 12.14 -15.41 23.16
C ILE A 686 11.22 -15.14 24.35
N SER A 687 10.08 -14.50 24.12
CA SER A 687 9.06 -14.23 25.14
C SER A 687 8.06 -15.38 25.27
N ASN A 688 7.40 -15.47 26.42
CA ASN A 688 6.41 -16.51 26.70
C ASN A 688 5.12 -16.30 25.88
N PHE A 689 4.78 -17.23 24.98
CA PHE A 689 3.62 -17.11 24.09
C PHE A 689 2.29 -16.90 24.85
N ASP A 690 2.13 -17.45 26.06
CA ASP A 690 0.91 -17.25 26.86
C ASP A 690 0.67 -15.79 27.28
N GLY A 691 1.73 -14.95 27.35
CA GLY A 691 1.63 -13.52 27.61
C GLY A 691 1.57 -12.65 26.34
N ASP A 692 1.64 -13.27 25.17
CA ASP A 692 1.83 -12.62 23.87
C ASP A 692 0.68 -12.93 22.90
N LYS A 693 0.05 -14.11 23.01
CA LYS A 693 -0.98 -14.59 22.07
C LYS A 693 -2.29 -13.80 22.14
N ILE A 694 -2.93 -13.66 20.98
CA ILE A 694 -4.30 -13.19 20.85
C ILE A 694 -5.16 -14.34 20.29
N ASN A 695 -6.26 -14.65 20.96
CA ASN A 695 -7.15 -15.76 20.59
C ASN A 695 -8.08 -15.36 19.44
N GLN A 696 -7.63 -15.54 18.20
CA GLN A 696 -8.42 -15.27 16.98
C GLN A 696 -8.06 -16.25 15.86
N ASN A 697 -8.97 -16.47 14.90
CA ASN A 697 -8.64 -17.24 13.70
C ASN A 697 -8.03 -16.32 12.62
N THR A 698 -6.83 -16.67 12.13
CA THR A 698 -6.10 -16.01 11.05
C THR A 698 -6.00 -16.85 9.77
N GLU A 699 -6.63 -18.01 9.69
CA GLU A 699 -6.75 -18.81 8.46
C GLU A 699 -7.38 -17.99 7.34
N GLY A 700 -6.78 -18.03 6.14
CA GLY A 700 -7.23 -17.24 4.99
C GLY A 700 -7.05 -15.72 5.14
N ALA A 701 -6.42 -15.24 6.21
CA ALA A 701 -6.08 -13.83 6.36
C ALA A 701 -4.67 -13.55 5.83
N CYS A 702 -4.55 -12.50 5.02
CA CYS A 702 -3.27 -11.85 4.72
C CYS A 702 -2.64 -11.37 6.04
N ALA A 703 -1.56 -12.03 6.47
CA ALA A 703 -0.87 -11.80 7.76
C ALA A 703 0.64 -11.53 7.61
N ASP A 704 1.12 -11.38 6.38
CA ASP A 704 2.47 -10.92 6.09
C ASP A 704 2.62 -9.43 6.43
N ALA A 705 3.85 -8.98 6.73
CA ALA A 705 4.15 -7.61 7.18
C ALA A 705 3.36 -7.10 8.41
N ALA A 706 2.78 -8.01 9.20
CA ALA A 706 1.90 -7.68 10.32
C ALA A 706 2.56 -6.85 11.44
N ILE A 707 3.90 -6.75 11.49
CA ILE A 707 4.60 -5.88 12.43
C ILE A 707 4.15 -4.41 12.30
N PHE A 708 4.04 -3.87 11.07
CA PHE A 708 3.58 -2.50 10.81
C PHE A 708 2.12 -2.44 10.33
N CYS A 709 1.61 -3.49 9.69
CA CYS A 709 0.33 -3.47 8.98
C CYS A 709 -0.80 -4.23 9.68
N GLY A 710 -0.53 -4.83 10.85
CA GLY A 710 -1.50 -5.66 11.57
C GLY A 710 -1.98 -6.85 10.74
N ILE A 711 -3.24 -7.25 10.92
CA ILE A 711 -3.89 -8.25 10.06
C ILE A 711 -5.24 -7.67 9.63
N ARG A 712 -5.57 -7.71 8.33
CA ARG A 712 -6.79 -7.08 7.80
C ARG A 712 -8.03 -7.71 8.43
N ASP A 713 -8.96 -6.88 8.90
CA ASP A 713 -10.22 -7.28 9.54
C ASP A 713 -10.04 -8.14 10.83
N LYS A 714 -8.91 -7.96 11.54
CA LYS A 714 -8.50 -8.73 12.74
C LYS A 714 -7.83 -7.84 13.80
N LEU A 715 -7.53 -8.42 14.97
CA LEU A 715 -6.71 -7.79 16.02
C LEU A 715 -5.22 -7.88 15.68
N TYR A 716 -4.39 -6.98 16.20
CA TYR A 716 -2.94 -7.04 16.09
C TYR A 716 -2.41 -8.33 16.76
N PRO A 717 -1.58 -9.16 16.10
CA PRO A 717 -1.33 -10.56 16.50
C PRO A 717 -0.41 -10.76 17.71
N ASP A 718 -0.19 -9.74 18.53
CA ASP A 718 0.75 -9.73 19.66
C ASP A 718 0.21 -8.81 20.77
N LYS A 719 -0.10 -9.37 21.94
CA LYS A 719 -0.65 -8.63 23.10
C LYS A 719 0.37 -7.64 23.70
N ARG A 720 1.68 -7.81 23.45
CA ARG A 720 2.68 -6.86 23.97
C ARG A 720 2.51 -5.49 23.33
N SER A 721 3.02 -4.45 23.99
CA SER A 721 3.10 -3.14 23.36
C SER A 721 4.05 -3.21 22.17
N MET A 722 3.76 -2.42 21.14
CA MET A 722 4.55 -2.42 19.92
C MET A 722 5.92 -1.79 20.21
N GLY A 723 6.99 -2.46 19.76
CA GLY A 723 8.37 -2.18 20.17
C GLY A 723 8.86 -2.95 21.41
N TYR A 724 8.05 -3.80 22.02
CA TYR A 724 8.48 -4.65 23.15
C TYR A 724 9.69 -5.54 22.76
N PRO A 725 10.79 -5.52 23.52
CA PRO A 725 10.92 -5.03 24.90
C PRO A 725 11.53 -3.62 25.06
N PHE A 726 11.77 -2.87 23.97
CA PHE A 726 12.50 -1.60 23.94
C PHE A 726 11.61 -0.34 24.00
N ASP A 727 10.29 -0.50 23.92
CA ASP A 727 9.31 0.59 23.93
C ASP A 727 9.31 1.42 25.22
N ARG A 728 9.97 0.97 26.29
CA ARG A 728 9.99 1.64 27.61
C ARG A 728 11.40 1.90 28.12
N MET A 729 11.47 2.77 29.11
CA MET A 729 12.70 3.01 29.87
C MET A 729 13.21 1.73 30.58
N PRO A 730 14.52 1.53 30.64
CA PRO A 730 15.12 0.34 31.25
C PRO A 730 14.99 0.32 32.77
N ARG A 731 15.12 -0.87 33.38
CA ARG A 731 15.15 -1.07 34.84
C ARG A 731 16.25 -0.21 35.50
N ASP A 732 16.08 0.15 36.76
CA ASP A 732 17.13 0.85 37.50
C ASP A 732 18.42 0.04 37.58
N GLY A 733 19.56 0.72 37.45
CA GLY A 733 20.89 0.12 37.35
C GLY A 733 21.31 -0.35 35.94
N VAL A 734 20.38 -0.49 34.99
CA VAL A 734 20.69 -0.91 33.60
C VAL A 734 21.23 0.28 32.82
N ASN A 735 22.53 0.28 32.51
CA ASN A 735 23.20 1.35 31.76
C ASN A 735 23.59 0.90 30.34
N THR A 736 23.87 -0.39 30.15
CA THR A 736 24.25 -1.01 28.88
C THR A 736 23.22 -2.06 28.44
N LEU A 737 23.23 -2.42 27.16
CA LEU A 737 22.44 -3.53 26.62
C LEU A 737 22.72 -4.85 27.36
N GLN A 738 23.97 -5.06 27.80
CA GLN A 738 24.38 -6.26 28.53
C GLN A 738 23.76 -6.37 29.93
N ASP A 739 23.48 -5.24 30.59
CA ASP A 739 22.76 -5.19 31.89
C ASP A 739 21.25 -5.46 31.72
N PHE A 740 20.71 -5.26 30.52
CA PHE A 740 19.29 -5.45 30.23
C PHE A 740 18.89 -6.92 30.09
N LEU A 741 19.82 -7.78 29.66
CA LEU A 741 19.52 -9.14 29.22
C LEU A 741 18.96 -10.04 30.34
N THR A 742 17.93 -10.80 30.00
CA THR A 742 17.45 -11.96 30.77
C THR A 742 17.89 -13.26 30.07
N PRO A 743 17.85 -14.44 30.72
CA PRO A 743 18.37 -15.69 30.12
C PRO A 743 17.74 -16.07 28.76
N ASN A 744 16.50 -15.66 28.52
CA ASN A 744 15.77 -15.82 27.27
C ASN A 744 16.08 -14.73 26.21
N MET A 745 17.18 -13.99 26.38
CA MET A 745 17.71 -13.00 25.43
C MET A 745 19.16 -13.35 25.06
N SER A 746 19.59 -12.94 23.87
CA SER A 746 20.98 -13.02 23.44
C SER A 746 21.33 -11.86 22.51
N VAL A 747 22.59 -11.44 22.51
CA VAL A 747 23.13 -10.36 21.67
C VAL A 747 24.33 -10.89 20.90
N ARG A 748 24.47 -10.43 19.65
CA ARG A 748 25.61 -10.73 18.78
C ARG A 748 26.08 -9.46 18.08
N ASP A 749 27.38 -9.18 18.16
CA ASP A 749 28.04 -8.21 17.29
C ASP A 749 27.97 -8.71 15.84
N VAL A 750 27.40 -7.89 14.96
CA VAL A 750 27.28 -8.13 13.52
C VAL A 750 27.79 -6.91 12.75
N THR A 751 28.28 -7.13 11.53
CA THR A 751 28.83 -6.07 10.69
C THR A 751 27.99 -5.92 9.42
N ILE A 752 27.47 -4.71 9.15
CA ILE A 752 26.80 -4.42 7.87
C ILE A 752 27.81 -3.82 6.90
N LYS A 753 28.12 -4.56 5.83
CA LYS A 753 29.13 -4.15 4.83
C LYS A 753 28.51 -3.79 3.49
N PHE A 754 28.58 -2.50 3.16
CA PHE A 754 28.15 -1.98 1.87
C PHE A 754 29.20 -2.22 0.78
N THR A 755 28.81 -2.84 -0.32
CA THR A 755 29.64 -2.96 -1.53
C THR A 755 29.08 -2.03 -2.59
N ASN A 756 29.85 -1.01 -2.99
CA ASN A 756 29.46 -0.08 -4.06
C ASN A 756 29.58 -0.74 -5.45
N ARG A 757 28.74 -1.75 -5.68
CA ARG A 757 28.51 -2.45 -6.94
C ARG A 757 27.03 -2.36 -7.27
N THR A 758 26.69 -2.33 -8.55
CA THR A 758 25.31 -2.40 -9.02
C THR A 758 25.06 -3.75 -9.70
N VAL A 759 24.01 -4.44 -9.29
CA VAL A 759 23.57 -5.74 -9.84
C VAL A 759 22.19 -5.55 -10.48
N GLY A 760 21.90 -6.18 -11.61
CA GLY A 760 20.60 -6.05 -12.28
C GLY A 760 20.70 -6.42 -13.75
N VAL A 761 19.58 -6.24 -14.48
CA VAL A 761 19.49 -6.55 -15.91
C VAL A 761 20.42 -5.64 -16.71
N GLN A 762 21.52 -6.16 -17.25
CA GLN A 762 22.25 -5.47 -18.32
C GLN A 762 21.34 -5.43 -19.56
N GLY A 763 21.23 -4.26 -20.20
CA GLY A 763 20.31 -4.09 -21.33
C GLY A 763 20.71 -4.96 -22.52
N GLY A 764 19.87 -5.92 -22.89
CA GLY A 764 20.07 -6.77 -24.07
C GLY A 764 19.65 -8.24 -23.90
N GLU A 765 19.63 -8.77 -22.68
CA GLU A 765 19.18 -10.15 -22.41
C GLU A 765 17.72 -10.19 -21.95
N GLU A 766 16.96 -11.17 -22.42
CA GLU A 766 15.54 -11.35 -22.07
C GLU A 766 15.34 -11.57 -20.56
N PRO A 767 14.22 -11.12 -19.97
CA PRO A 767 13.90 -11.43 -18.59
C PRO A 767 13.80 -12.94 -18.40
N ASN A 768 14.59 -13.49 -17.47
CA ASN A 768 14.63 -14.91 -17.15
C ASN A 768 13.23 -15.49 -16.93
N ARG A 769 12.75 -16.27 -17.90
CA ARG A 769 11.57 -17.13 -17.74
C ARG A 769 11.91 -18.30 -16.81
N LEU A 770 11.87 -18.04 -15.50
CA LEU A 770 11.72 -19.09 -14.52
C LEU A 770 10.36 -19.77 -14.76
N THR A 771 10.40 -21.10 -14.86
CA THR A 771 9.28 -21.99 -15.22
C THR A 771 8.30 -22.22 -14.09
#